data_AF-A0A8B9DMN0-F1
#
_entry.id   AF-A0A8B9DMN0-F1
#
_cell.length_a   1.000
_cell.length_b   1.000
_cell.length_c   1.000
_cell.angle_alpha   90.00
_cell.angle_beta   90.00
_cell.angle_gamma   90.00
#
_symmetry.space_group_name_H-M   'P 1'
#
loop_
_entity.id
_entity.type
_entity.pdbx_description
1 polymer ?
#
loop_
_entity_poly.entity_id
_entity_poly.type
_entity_poly.pdbx_seq_one_letter_code
_entity_poly.pdbx_strand_id
1 'polypeptide(L)'
;MLLPQLPFLFFFLVCLLSLFTFIISLLTIPHTCDFFLYFLSDFYFISFLQEITTCLPEYYKWTQYLFLKLFEAGIVYQKEALVNWDPVDQTVLANEQVDDNGCSWRSGAKVEQKYLKQWFIKTTAYAKAMFDALSDLPEWYGIKEMQANWIGDCVGCSLDFLLKVNGEVTEEKLAAYTYTPEAIYGASHLCILPTHRLLHGNSSLKEVFQRESIPGKDSLTSVTAVNLLTNQEIPIVISATTSFENFLDTKIGIPSTSAEDAAIAKNLGISFTEVIETLPNGLEKVINSGEFTGMTRQEALKALTQQAKNKGIGGDLTSDKLRDWLISRQRYWGTPIPVIHCQTCGTVPVPFEDLPVVLPSVTTFTGKGASPLETVPEWVNCACPRCKSAARREIDTMDTFVDSAWYYLRYTDPHNTDRPFNSDLANYWMPVDLYIGGKEHAVMHLFYARFFSHFCYDLKMTKHKEPFHKLLVQGLIKNQTFRLTSTGQYLKREEIDFTGTEPVHLKSGEKLQVTWEKMSKSKHNGIDPEELVKEYGIDTVRLYILFAAPPDQDILWDAKNDAVLGVQRWQTRVWTLVTKLIEARTSGTMPNPELLNKKEKAEARKIWEQKNLVISEVTEYFIKDHLFNAAISRLMSLSNILHQAPRPLILHSAEYEDALATLCIMIAPMAPHIASEMWKGLAHMHNKLCTHHNWGTDVLHQSWPKVDPEYLQAADVVEMSVLINNKACGKVFVPHQAARNFEEVHELVLQSELGIKHLQGRTIKKAFLSPRTALINFLVQE
;
A
#
# COMPACT_ATOMS: atom_id res chain seq x y z
N MET A 1 -16.41 6.68 -30.34
CA MET A 1 -15.10 7.08 -29.79
C MET A 1 -15.33 8.21 -28.80
N LEU A 2 -15.62 7.86 -27.55
CA LEU A 2 -15.77 8.79 -26.44
C LEU A 2 -14.43 8.77 -25.69
N LEU A 3 -13.72 9.90 -25.68
CA LEU A 3 -12.57 10.11 -24.80
C LEU A 3 -13.05 9.93 -23.35
N PRO A 4 -12.33 9.18 -22.50
CA PRO A 4 -12.75 8.99 -21.11
C PRO A 4 -12.65 10.33 -20.39
N GLN A 5 -13.76 10.81 -19.84
CA GLN A 5 -13.76 11.80 -18.78
C GLN A 5 -13.07 11.13 -17.58
N LEU A 6 -11.77 11.41 -17.39
CA LEU A 6 -11.06 11.00 -16.18
C LEU A 6 -11.80 11.55 -14.95
N PRO A 7 -12.01 10.77 -13.89
CA PRO A 7 -12.60 11.28 -12.66
C PRO A 7 -11.55 12.07 -11.88
N PHE A 8 -11.46 13.39 -12.14
CA PHE A 8 -10.57 14.34 -11.46
C PHE A 8 -10.88 14.55 -9.96
N LEU A 9 -11.87 13.84 -9.40
CA LEU A 9 -12.38 14.07 -8.03
C LEU A 9 -11.83 13.11 -6.95
N PHE A 10 -11.09 12.05 -7.30
CA PHE A 10 -10.72 11.00 -6.33
C PHE A 10 -9.42 11.23 -5.54
N PHE A 11 -8.67 12.29 -5.85
CA PHE A 11 -7.29 12.44 -5.35
C PHE A 11 -7.17 12.88 -3.88
N PHE A 12 -8.23 13.45 -3.31
CA PHE A 12 -8.15 14.20 -2.06
C PHE A 12 -8.18 13.34 -0.80
N LEU A 13 -8.57 12.07 -0.92
CA LEU A 13 -8.90 11.21 0.22
C LEU A 13 -7.69 10.96 1.15
N VAL A 14 -6.45 11.00 0.66
CA VAL A 14 -5.34 10.33 1.37
C VAL A 14 -4.34 11.27 2.03
N CYS A 15 -3.98 12.42 1.44
CA CYS A 15 -3.02 13.36 2.09
C CYS A 15 -3.49 13.90 3.44
N LEU A 16 -4.79 13.79 3.70
CA LEU A 16 -5.44 14.18 4.95
C LEU A 16 -5.71 12.95 5.85
N LEU A 17 -5.76 11.71 5.32
CA LEU A 17 -5.79 10.47 6.13
C LEU A 17 -4.53 10.30 7.00
N SER A 18 -3.40 10.95 6.66
CA SER A 18 -2.21 11.04 7.53
C SER A 18 -2.37 12.07 8.67
N LEU A 19 -3.20 13.11 8.48
CA LEU A 19 -3.71 13.96 9.58
C LEU A 19 -4.75 13.19 10.41
N PHE A 20 -5.63 12.43 9.75
CA PHE A 20 -6.75 11.70 10.37
C PHE A 20 -6.41 10.32 10.90
N THR A 21 -5.20 9.80 10.72
CA THR A 21 -4.73 8.61 11.47
C THR A 21 -4.71 8.90 12.97
N PHE A 22 -4.65 10.18 13.34
CA PHE A 22 -4.93 10.69 14.69
C PHE A 22 -6.36 10.38 15.15
N ILE A 23 -7.36 10.52 14.27
CA ILE A 23 -8.79 10.28 14.55
C ILE A 23 -9.18 8.80 14.41
N ILE A 24 -8.56 8.03 13.51
CA ILE A 24 -8.84 6.58 13.32
C ILE A 24 -8.60 5.77 14.61
N SER A 25 -7.75 6.26 15.52
CA SER A 25 -7.54 5.65 16.85
C SER A 25 -8.74 5.79 17.82
N LEU A 26 -9.83 6.45 17.42
CA LEU A 26 -11.08 6.65 18.19
C LEU A 26 -12.23 5.70 17.79
N LEU A 27 -12.03 4.79 16.84
CA LEU A 27 -13.09 3.92 16.29
C LEU A 27 -13.51 2.80 17.25
N THR A 28 -14.38 3.12 18.22
CA THR A 28 -15.06 2.11 19.05
C THR A 28 -16.56 2.38 19.26
N ILE A 29 -17.16 3.42 18.67
CA ILE A 29 -18.57 3.78 18.92
C ILE A 29 -19.25 4.27 17.62
N PRO A 30 -20.50 3.86 17.31
CA PRO A 30 -21.26 4.34 16.15
C PRO A 30 -21.34 5.86 16.03
N HIS A 31 -21.44 6.58 17.16
CA HIS A 31 -21.45 8.04 17.22
C HIS A 31 -20.17 8.70 16.64
N THR A 32 -19.05 7.98 16.58
CA THR A 32 -17.78 8.49 16.06
C THR A 32 -17.69 8.36 14.53
N CYS A 33 -18.35 7.35 13.94
CA CYS A 33 -18.46 7.22 12.48
C CYS A 33 -19.28 8.39 11.91
N ASP A 34 -20.43 8.68 12.51
CA ASP A 34 -21.30 9.80 12.10
C ASP A 34 -20.56 11.15 12.17
N PHE A 35 -19.80 11.37 13.25
CA PHE A 35 -18.97 12.58 13.41
C PHE A 35 -17.91 12.69 12.31
N PHE A 36 -17.23 11.59 11.99
CA PHE A 36 -16.20 11.59 10.95
C PHE A 36 -16.79 11.71 9.54
N LEU A 37 -17.94 11.09 9.26
CA LEU A 37 -18.64 11.20 7.98
C LEU A 37 -19.12 12.62 7.72
N TYR A 38 -19.68 13.28 8.74
CA TYR A 38 -20.04 14.69 8.68
C TYR A 38 -18.79 15.55 8.37
N PHE A 39 -17.71 15.32 9.10
CA PHE A 39 -16.46 16.03 8.90
C PHE A 39 -15.84 15.77 7.50
N LEU A 40 -15.85 14.52 7.01
CA LEU A 40 -15.38 14.17 5.67
C LEU A 40 -16.26 14.78 4.58
N SER A 41 -17.57 14.91 4.81
CA SER A 41 -18.49 15.53 3.85
C SER A 41 -18.17 17.00 3.59
N ASP A 42 -17.63 17.71 4.61
CA ASP A 42 -17.15 19.09 4.47
C ASP A 42 -15.85 19.15 3.65
N PHE A 43 -15.03 18.08 3.68
CA PHE A 43 -13.75 18.04 2.97
C PHE A 43 -13.85 17.46 1.55
N TYR A 44 -14.79 16.57 1.24
CA TYR A 44 -14.68 15.69 0.08
C TYR A 44 -15.99 15.42 -0.66
N PHE A 45 -15.85 15.18 -1.97
CA PHE A 45 -16.90 14.55 -2.77
C PHE A 45 -16.73 13.03 -2.70
N ILE A 46 -17.43 12.40 -1.76
CA ILE A 46 -17.47 10.94 -1.57
C ILE A 46 -18.86 10.44 -1.95
N SER A 47 -18.92 9.28 -2.62
CA SER A 47 -20.19 8.59 -2.84
C SER A 47 -20.63 7.90 -1.54
N PHE A 48 -21.47 8.57 -0.76
CA PHE A 48 -22.10 7.97 0.44
C PHE A 48 -23.00 6.78 0.10
N LEU A 49 -23.46 6.68 -1.15
CA LEU A 49 -24.17 5.49 -1.64
C LEU A 49 -23.30 4.23 -1.63
N GLN A 50 -21.97 4.37 -1.62
CA GLN A 50 -21.04 3.25 -1.54
C GLN A 50 -20.41 3.07 -0.16
N GLU A 51 -20.91 3.75 0.87
CA GLU A 51 -20.38 3.60 2.21
C GLU A 51 -20.47 2.15 2.70
N ILE A 52 -19.39 1.67 3.32
CA ILE A 52 -19.31 0.37 3.98
C ILE A 52 -18.74 0.56 5.38
N THR A 53 -19.21 -0.25 6.32
CA THR A 53 -18.68 -0.29 7.68
C THR A 53 -18.30 -1.72 8.01
N THR A 54 -17.01 -1.98 8.18
CA THR A 54 -16.49 -3.36 8.24
C THR A 54 -16.92 -4.13 9.48
N CYS A 55 -17.26 -3.44 10.56
CA CYS A 55 -17.76 -4.04 11.80
C CYS A 55 -19.27 -4.34 11.79
N LEU A 56 -19.99 -4.00 10.71
CA LEU A 56 -21.41 -4.32 10.58
C LEU A 56 -21.62 -5.71 9.95
N PRO A 57 -22.65 -6.47 10.40
CA PRO A 57 -22.92 -7.82 9.90
C PRO A 57 -23.06 -7.91 8.37
N GLU A 58 -23.61 -6.88 7.74
CA GLU A 58 -23.82 -6.79 6.29
C GLU A 58 -22.49 -6.81 5.51
N TYR A 59 -21.40 -6.37 6.13
CA TYR A 59 -20.05 -6.47 5.57
C TYR A 59 -19.38 -7.78 5.97
N TYR A 60 -19.22 -8.04 7.28
CA TYR A 60 -18.37 -9.14 7.73
C TYR A 60 -18.98 -10.52 7.47
N LYS A 61 -20.29 -10.63 7.17
CA LYS A 61 -20.88 -11.83 6.57
C LYS A 61 -20.06 -12.30 5.37
N TRP A 62 -19.61 -11.37 4.55
CA TRP A 62 -18.85 -11.67 3.34
C TRP A 62 -17.38 -11.94 3.63
N THR A 63 -16.81 -11.33 4.67
CA THR A 63 -15.50 -11.75 5.19
C THR A 63 -15.56 -13.22 5.66
N GLN A 64 -16.61 -13.61 6.38
CA GLN A 64 -16.84 -15.00 6.80
C GLN A 64 -17.06 -15.93 5.60
N TYR A 65 -17.83 -15.50 4.59
CA TYR A 65 -18.02 -16.24 3.35
C TYR A 65 -16.68 -16.51 2.64
N LEU A 66 -15.83 -15.50 2.50
CA LEU A 66 -14.52 -15.64 1.86
C LEU A 66 -13.59 -16.53 2.69
N PHE A 67 -13.63 -16.43 4.02
CA PHE A 67 -12.94 -17.38 4.89
C PHE A 67 -13.38 -18.82 4.62
N LEU A 68 -14.69 -19.08 4.51
CA LEU A 68 -15.19 -20.42 4.21
C LEU A 68 -14.75 -20.91 2.84
N LYS A 69 -14.70 -20.03 1.82
CA LYS A 69 -14.16 -20.38 0.50
C LYS A 69 -12.68 -20.74 0.54
N LEU A 70 -11.89 -20.00 1.33
CA LEU A 70 -10.48 -20.33 1.57
C LEU A 70 -10.33 -21.65 2.33
N PHE A 71 -11.23 -21.94 3.28
CA PHE A 71 -11.25 -23.19 4.04
C PHE A 71 -11.61 -24.39 3.15
N GLU A 72 -12.63 -24.28 2.30
CA GLU A 72 -12.98 -25.28 1.29
C GLU A 72 -11.82 -25.56 0.32
N ALA A 73 -11.02 -24.55 -0.01
CA ALA A 73 -9.84 -24.66 -0.86
C ALA A 73 -8.60 -25.23 -0.14
N GLY A 74 -8.67 -25.51 1.17
CA GLY A 74 -7.52 -25.96 1.97
C GLY A 74 -6.45 -24.88 2.20
N ILE A 75 -6.77 -23.61 1.95
CA ILE A 75 -5.88 -22.47 2.14
C ILE A 75 -5.98 -21.96 3.58
N VAL A 76 -7.15 -22.03 4.21
CA VAL A 76 -7.29 -21.78 5.64
C VAL A 76 -7.12 -23.08 6.40
N TYR A 77 -6.25 -23.08 7.41
CA TYR A 77 -6.00 -24.24 8.24
C TYR A 77 -5.67 -23.83 9.68
N GLN A 78 -5.75 -24.79 10.60
CA GLN A 78 -5.42 -24.59 12.01
C GLN A 78 -4.17 -25.40 12.36
N LYS A 79 -3.18 -24.77 12.99
CA LYS A 79 -2.00 -25.47 13.54
C LYS A 79 -1.59 -24.88 14.88
N GLU A 80 -0.85 -25.67 15.65
CA GLU A 80 -0.13 -25.13 16.80
C GLU A 80 1.11 -24.39 16.31
N ALA A 81 1.30 -23.18 16.81
CA ALA A 81 2.44 -22.34 16.48
C ALA A 81 2.95 -21.62 17.73
N LEU A 82 4.24 -21.30 17.71
CA LEU A 82 4.83 -20.42 18.71
C LEU A 82 4.38 -18.99 18.40
N VAL A 83 3.76 -18.34 19.39
CA VAL A 83 3.22 -16.98 19.27
C VAL A 83 3.79 -16.07 20.34
N ASN A 84 3.93 -14.80 19.99
CA ASN A 84 4.22 -13.73 20.94
C ASN A 84 3.00 -13.56 21.84
N TRP A 85 3.16 -13.78 23.13
CA TRP A 85 2.10 -13.68 24.13
C TRP A 85 2.37 -12.51 25.07
N ASP A 86 1.40 -11.61 25.19
CA ASP A 86 1.42 -10.57 26.22
C ASP A 86 0.82 -11.13 27.52
N PRO A 87 1.60 -11.28 28.60
CA PRO A 87 1.09 -11.85 29.85
C PRO A 87 0.13 -10.90 30.60
N VAL A 88 0.16 -9.60 30.31
CA VAL A 88 -0.71 -8.59 30.93
C VAL A 88 -2.03 -8.47 30.18
N ASP A 89 -1.96 -8.27 28.87
CA ASP A 89 -3.14 -8.15 28.00
C ASP A 89 -3.77 -9.50 27.64
N GLN A 90 -3.08 -10.59 27.98
CA GLN A 90 -3.46 -11.99 27.73
C GLN A 90 -3.91 -12.22 26.29
N THR A 91 -3.04 -11.86 25.35
CA THR A 91 -3.30 -11.94 23.90
C THR A 91 -2.10 -12.39 23.13
N VAL A 92 -2.35 -12.91 21.93
CA VAL A 92 -1.34 -12.97 20.89
C VAL A 92 -1.03 -11.57 20.35
N LEU A 93 0.25 -11.31 20.12
CA LEU A 93 0.79 -10.14 19.42
C LEU A 93 1.39 -10.56 18.08
N ALA A 94 1.22 -9.74 17.05
CA ALA A 94 2.05 -9.82 15.85
C ALA A 94 3.50 -9.43 16.17
N ASN A 95 4.47 -9.79 15.32
CA ASN A 95 5.87 -9.42 15.54
C ASN A 95 6.05 -7.89 15.61
N GLU A 96 5.29 -7.15 14.81
CA GLU A 96 5.29 -5.69 14.74
C GLU A 96 4.68 -5.01 15.98
N GLN A 97 4.00 -5.79 16.82
CA GLN A 97 3.42 -5.33 18.09
C GLN A 97 4.37 -5.59 19.27
N VAL A 98 5.56 -6.13 19.00
CA VAL A 98 6.64 -6.29 19.96
C VAL A 98 7.71 -5.24 19.63
N ASP A 99 8.05 -4.41 20.60
CA ASP A 99 9.08 -3.40 20.44
C ASP A 99 10.50 -4.02 20.38
N ASP A 100 11.50 -3.18 20.08
CA ASP A 100 12.90 -3.60 19.99
C ASP A 100 13.46 -4.19 21.30
N ASN A 101 12.82 -3.89 22.44
CA ASN A 101 13.18 -4.44 23.74
C ASN A 101 12.49 -5.78 24.04
N GLY A 102 11.69 -6.31 23.11
CA GLY A 102 10.91 -7.53 23.30
C GLY A 102 9.69 -7.33 24.21
N CYS A 103 9.18 -6.11 24.32
CA CYS A 103 8.03 -5.75 25.15
C CYS A 103 6.80 -5.43 24.28
N SER A 104 5.61 -5.62 24.83
CA SER A 104 4.36 -5.25 24.18
C SER A 104 4.27 -3.74 23.96
N TRP A 105 4.00 -3.32 22.72
CA TRP A 105 3.84 -1.90 22.37
C TRP A 105 2.74 -1.18 23.16
N ARG A 106 1.79 -1.93 23.73
CA ARG A 106 0.63 -1.41 24.45
C ARG A 106 0.78 -1.54 25.96
N SER A 107 1.03 -2.75 26.47
CA SER A 107 1.08 -3.00 27.91
C SER A 107 2.45 -2.69 28.52
N GLY A 108 3.51 -2.63 27.69
CA GLY A 108 4.89 -2.53 28.13
C GLY A 108 5.45 -3.82 28.76
N ALA A 109 4.66 -4.89 28.84
CA ALA A 109 5.07 -6.16 29.44
C ALA A 109 6.07 -6.90 28.56
N LYS A 110 7.00 -7.64 29.18
CA LYS A 110 7.91 -8.53 28.45
C LYS A 110 7.09 -9.63 27.76
N VAL A 111 7.27 -9.76 26.45
CA VAL A 111 6.56 -10.75 25.66
C VAL A 111 7.11 -12.14 25.93
N GLU A 112 6.21 -13.09 26.14
CA GLU A 112 6.50 -14.50 26.32
C GLU A 112 6.27 -15.26 25.01
N GLN A 113 6.96 -16.39 24.82
CA GLN A 113 6.68 -17.29 23.70
C GLN A 113 5.80 -18.43 24.19
N LYS A 114 4.65 -18.63 23.55
CA LYS A 114 3.69 -19.68 23.94
C LYS A 114 3.26 -20.49 22.73
N TYR A 115 3.12 -21.80 22.88
CA TYR A 115 2.48 -22.62 21.87
C TYR A 115 0.96 -22.50 22.00
N LEU A 116 0.30 -22.02 20.94
CA LEU A 116 -1.15 -21.94 20.86
C LEU A 116 -1.64 -22.50 19.51
N LYS A 117 -2.79 -23.16 19.54
CA LYS A 117 -3.49 -23.58 18.32
C LYS A 117 -4.17 -22.36 17.70
N GLN A 118 -3.81 -21.99 16.48
CA GLN A 118 -4.25 -20.74 15.83
C GLN A 118 -4.66 -21.00 14.38
N TRP A 119 -5.48 -20.11 13.83
CA TRP A 119 -5.90 -20.11 12.43
C TRP A 119 -4.91 -19.35 11.54
N PHE A 120 -4.59 -19.96 10.40
CA PHE A 120 -3.68 -19.42 9.40
C PHE A 120 -4.34 -19.39 8.02
N ILE A 121 -4.03 -18.36 7.24
CA ILE A 121 -4.24 -18.33 5.80
C ILE A 121 -2.92 -18.68 5.12
N LYS A 122 -2.92 -19.69 4.25
CA LYS A 122 -1.76 -20.18 3.50
C LYS A 122 -1.35 -19.21 2.38
N THR A 123 -0.93 -18.00 2.74
CA THR A 123 -0.48 -16.96 1.80
C THR A 123 0.75 -17.40 1.00
N THR A 124 1.54 -18.33 1.52
CA THR A 124 2.65 -18.97 0.80
C THR A 124 2.22 -19.68 -0.48
N ALA A 125 0.97 -20.15 -0.56
CA ALA A 125 0.44 -20.79 -1.77
C ALA A 125 0.42 -19.87 -3.01
N TYR A 126 0.31 -18.55 -2.77
CA TYR A 126 0.25 -17.51 -3.79
C TYR A 126 1.56 -16.72 -3.92
N ALA A 127 2.60 -17.06 -3.14
CA ALA A 127 3.85 -16.31 -3.06
C ALA A 127 4.49 -16.10 -4.44
N LYS A 128 4.70 -17.17 -5.20
CA LYS A 128 5.28 -17.11 -6.55
C LYS A 128 4.44 -16.28 -7.51
N ALA A 129 3.12 -16.47 -7.52
CA ALA A 129 2.21 -15.74 -8.41
C ALA A 129 2.24 -14.23 -8.13
N MET A 130 2.24 -13.84 -6.85
CA MET A 130 2.38 -12.44 -6.44
C MET A 130 3.78 -11.90 -6.71
N PHE A 131 4.84 -12.68 -6.50
CA PHE A 131 6.20 -12.25 -6.80
C PHE A 131 6.38 -11.93 -8.29
N ASP A 132 5.94 -12.84 -9.16
CA ASP A 132 6.09 -12.67 -10.62
C ASP A 132 5.30 -11.46 -11.13
N ALA A 133 4.08 -11.26 -10.61
CA ALA A 133 3.21 -10.15 -10.98
C ALA A 133 3.78 -8.75 -10.62
N LEU A 134 4.76 -8.65 -9.71
CA LEU A 134 5.39 -7.37 -9.37
C LEU A 134 6.05 -6.71 -10.59
N SER A 135 6.58 -7.51 -11.52
CA SER A 135 7.23 -7.00 -12.73
C SER A 135 6.27 -6.17 -13.59
N ASP A 136 4.99 -6.54 -13.64
CA ASP A 136 3.97 -5.95 -14.50
C ASP A 136 3.27 -4.71 -13.90
N LEU A 137 3.47 -4.40 -12.62
CA LEU A 137 2.78 -3.30 -11.93
C LEU A 137 3.36 -1.91 -12.29
N PRO A 138 2.67 -1.00 -12.98
CA PRO A 138 3.24 0.30 -13.33
C PRO A 138 3.29 1.26 -12.13
N GLU A 139 4.36 2.04 -12.00
CA GLU A 139 4.43 3.16 -11.05
C GLU A 139 4.35 2.77 -9.56
N TRP A 140 4.68 1.52 -9.20
CA TRP A 140 4.85 1.06 -7.82
C TRP A 140 6.27 1.33 -7.27
N TYR A 141 6.75 2.57 -7.41
CA TYR A 141 8.14 2.94 -7.11
C TYR A 141 8.54 2.63 -5.66
N GLY A 142 9.62 1.86 -5.46
CA GLY A 142 10.11 1.44 -4.15
C GLY A 142 9.28 0.34 -3.47
N ILE A 143 7.98 0.25 -3.76
CA ILE A 143 7.09 -0.74 -3.14
C ILE A 143 7.31 -2.13 -3.72
N LYS A 144 7.64 -2.24 -5.02
CA LYS A 144 7.98 -3.53 -5.64
C LYS A 144 9.13 -4.21 -4.92
N GLU A 145 10.20 -3.46 -4.64
CA GLU A 145 11.39 -3.99 -3.99
C GLU A 145 11.09 -4.38 -2.53
N MET A 146 10.26 -3.60 -1.83
CA MET A 146 9.82 -3.95 -0.47
C MET A 146 8.99 -5.23 -0.45
N GLN A 147 8.04 -5.37 -1.38
CA GLN A 147 7.23 -6.58 -1.54
C GLN A 147 8.06 -7.79 -1.96
N ALA A 148 8.96 -7.64 -2.92
CA ALA A 148 9.87 -8.70 -3.37
C ALA A 148 10.76 -9.18 -2.21
N ASN A 149 11.34 -8.25 -1.44
CA ASN A 149 12.12 -8.58 -0.26
C ASN A 149 11.27 -9.23 0.84
N TRP A 150 10.02 -8.80 1.04
CA TRP A 150 9.11 -9.41 2.01
C TRP A 150 8.76 -10.85 1.62
N ILE A 151 8.42 -11.08 0.35
CA ILE A 151 8.08 -12.40 -0.18
C ILE A 151 9.30 -13.30 -0.20
N GLY A 152 10.49 -12.80 -0.55
CA GLY A 152 11.70 -13.59 -0.73
C GLY A 152 11.70 -14.42 -2.03
N ASP A 153 12.85 -15.05 -2.31
CA ASP A 153 13.04 -15.81 -3.54
C ASP A 153 12.21 -17.11 -3.53
N CYS A 154 11.23 -17.18 -4.41
CA CYS A 154 10.28 -18.29 -4.50
C CYS A 154 10.86 -19.49 -5.28
N VAL A 155 11.96 -20.06 -4.79
CA VAL A 155 12.70 -21.16 -5.43
C VAL A 155 12.33 -22.54 -4.88
N GLY A 156 11.85 -22.61 -3.64
CA GLY A 156 11.54 -23.87 -2.96
C GLY A 156 10.06 -24.08 -2.74
N CYS A 157 9.71 -25.18 -2.07
CA CYS A 157 8.34 -25.44 -1.63
C CYS A 157 8.33 -26.34 -0.40
N SER A 158 7.20 -26.33 0.32
CA SER A 158 6.91 -27.31 1.36
C SER A 158 6.19 -28.54 0.81
N LEU A 159 6.51 -29.71 1.37
CA LEU A 159 5.83 -30.98 1.10
C LEU A 159 5.42 -31.65 2.42
N ASP A 160 4.28 -32.34 2.39
CA ASP A 160 3.74 -33.02 3.56
C ASP A 160 4.29 -34.44 3.72
N PHE A 161 4.60 -34.78 4.97
CA PHE A 161 5.05 -36.10 5.38
C PHE A 161 4.12 -36.65 6.47
N LEU A 162 3.87 -37.95 6.44
CA LEU A 162 3.12 -38.66 7.48
C LEU A 162 4.10 -39.32 8.45
N LEU A 163 3.93 -39.05 9.74
CA LEU A 163 4.88 -39.53 10.74
C LEU A 163 4.59 -40.97 11.16
N LYS A 164 5.64 -41.75 11.40
CA LYS A 164 5.59 -43.11 11.93
C LYS A 164 6.48 -43.25 13.15
N VAL A 165 6.07 -44.11 14.08
CA VAL A 165 6.89 -44.51 15.23
C VAL A 165 6.96 -46.02 15.24
N ASN A 166 8.18 -46.58 15.31
CA ASN A 166 8.39 -48.03 15.33
C ASN A 166 7.69 -48.78 14.17
N GLY A 167 7.56 -48.14 13.00
CA GLY A 167 6.90 -48.69 11.81
C GLY A 167 5.38 -48.50 11.75
N GLU A 168 4.74 -48.03 12.82
CA GLU A 168 3.30 -47.76 12.85
C GLU A 168 3.00 -46.30 12.45
N VAL A 169 1.98 -46.13 11.60
CA VAL A 169 1.53 -44.82 11.10
C VAL A 169 0.79 -44.07 12.18
N THR A 170 1.19 -42.82 12.40
CA THR A 170 0.51 -41.88 13.30
C THR A 170 -0.48 -41.01 12.54
N GLU A 171 -1.32 -40.26 13.27
CA GLU A 171 -2.20 -39.25 12.67
C GLU A 171 -1.49 -37.90 12.44
N GLU A 172 -0.24 -37.74 12.89
CA GLU A 172 0.49 -36.48 12.75
C GLU A 172 1.12 -36.32 11.35
N LYS A 173 0.92 -35.14 10.77
CA LYS A 173 1.60 -34.69 9.54
C LYS A 173 2.65 -33.64 9.87
N LEU A 174 3.73 -33.64 9.09
CA LEU A 174 4.79 -32.65 9.15
C LEU A 174 5.05 -32.08 7.75
N ALA A 175 4.86 -30.78 7.59
CA ALA A 175 5.27 -30.07 6.39
C ALA A 175 6.75 -29.68 6.50
N ALA A 176 7.54 -29.99 5.49
CA ALA A 176 8.97 -29.70 5.47
C ALA A 176 9.35 -28.96 4.19
N TYR A 177 10.24 -27.96 4.29
CA TYR A 177 10.66 -27.13 3.16
C TYR A 177 11.92 -27.68 2.46
N THR A 178 11.99 -27.54 1.14
CA THR A 178 13.19 -27.81 0.33
C THR A 178 13.45 -26.68 -0.66
N TYR A 179 14.73 -26.36 -0.89
CA TYR A 179 15.19 -25.44 -1.93
C TYR A 179 15.32 -26.09 -3.31
N THR A 180 15.33 -27.42 -3.39
CA THR A 180 15.48 -28.20 -4.62
C THR A 180 14.35 -29.22 -4.76
N PRO A 181 13.08 -28.78 -4.94
CA PRO A 181 11.94 -29.70 -5.01
C PRO A 181 12.07 -30.77 -6.09
N GLU A 182 12.77 -30.48 -7.18
CA GLU A 182 13.04 -31.42 -8.27
C GLU A 182 13.94 -32.60 -7.86
N ALA A 183 14.70 -32.44 -6.78
CA ALA A 183 15.61 -33.46 -6.24
C ALA A 183 14.99 -34.26 -5.07
N ILE A 184 13.67 -34.16 -4.87
CA ILE A 184 12.99 -34.74 -3.70
C ILE A 184 13.20 -36.26 -3.52
N TYR A 185 13.42 -37.01 -4.60
CA TYR A 185 13.72 -38.44 -4.53
C TYR A 185 15.09 -38.76 -3.90
N GLY A 186 15.97 -37.76 -3.78
CA GLY A 186 17.25 -37.85 -3.08
C GLY A 186 17.16 -37.50 -1.60
N ALA A 187 15.94 -37.22 -1.09
CA ALA A 187 15.73 -36.93 0.32
C ALA A 187 16.16 -38.13 1.17
N SER A 188 16.99 -37.87 2.18
CA SER A 188 17.52 -38.92 3.06
C SER A 188 17.06 -38.77 4.51
N HIS A 189 16.64 -37.58 4.93
CA HIS A 189 16.15 -37.30 6.27
C HIS A 189 15.31 -36.01 6.29
N LEU A 190 14.50 -35.84 7.33
CA LEU A 190 13.97 -34.53 7.73
C LEU A 190 14.79 -33.97 8.88
N CYS A 191 15.07 -32.67 8.86
CA CYS A 191 15.72 -31.96 9.95
C CYS A 191 14.72 -31.05 10.65
N ILE A 192 14.59 -31.19 11.97
CA ILE A 192 13.79 -30.28 12.82
C ILE A 192 14.68 -29.58 13.85
N LEU A 193 14.33 -28.36 14.23
CA LEU A 193 15.03 -27.64 15.30
C LEU A 193 14.72 -28.23 16.69
N PRO A 194 15.64 -28.12 17.66
CA PRO A 194 15.37 -28.51 19.05
C PRO A 194 14.16 -27.81 19.66
N THR A 195 13.84 -26.60 19.20
CA THR A 195 12.70 -25.79 19.67
C THR A 195 11.37 -26.18 19.02
N HIS A 196 11.35 -27.13 18.08
CA HIS A 196 10.19 -27.46 17.25
C HIS A 196 8.96 -27.94 18.07
N ARG A 197 7.76 -27.75 17.51
CA ARG A 197 6.49 -28.10 18.18
C ARG A 197 6.39 -29.57 18.58
N LEU A 198 7.06 -30.47 17.87
CA LEU A 198 7.07 -31.91 18.19
C LEU A 198 7.78 -32.18 19.53
N LEU A 199 8.67 -31.29 20.00
CA LEU A 199 9.36 -31.41 21.29
C LEU A 199 8.67 -30.62 22.41
N HIS A 200 8.01 -29.51 22.07
CA HIS A 200 7.55 -28.54 23.07
C HIS A 200 6.05 -28.30 23.09
N GLY A 201 5.37 -28.53 21.97
CA GLY A 201 3.93 -28.36 21.80
C GLY A 201 3.10 -29.54 22.31
N ASN A 202 1.88 -29.65 21.79
CA ASN A 202 0.92 -30.71 22.04
C ASN A 202 0.99 -31.77 20.93
N SER A 203 1.99 -32.65 21.02
CA SER A 203 2.21 -33.77 20.09
C SER A 203 2.21 -35.09 20.85
N SER A 204 1.64 -36.15 20.26
CA SER A 204 1.73 -37.49 20.83
C SER A 204 3.16 -38.06 20.79
N LEU A 205 4.05 -37.43 20.01
CA LEU A 205 5.44 -37.83 19.82
C LEU A 205 6.41 -37.11 20.77
N LYS A 206 5.91 -36.22 21.61
CA LYS A 206 6.70 -35.35 22.47
C LYS A 206 7.72 -36.08 23.33
N GLU A 207 7.29 -37.11 24.04
CA GLU A 207 8.16 -37.87 24.93
C GLU A 207 9.27 -38.60 24.17
N VAL A 208 8.98 -39.10 22.97
CA VAL A 208 9.95 -39.78 22.11
C VAL A 208 11.04 -38.80 21.68
N PHE A 209 10.65 -37.66 21.10
CA PHE A 209 11.62 -36.66 20.64
C PHE A 209 12.43 -36.03 21.79
N GLN A 210 11.80 -35.75 22.94
CA GLN A 210 12.51 -35.20 24.10
C GLN A 210 13.57 -36.15 24.66
N ARG A 211 13.24 -37.46 24.73
CA ARG A 211 14.17 -38.49 25.21
C ARG A 211 15.36 -38.69 24.27
N GLU A 212 15.13 -38.56 22.97
CA GLU A 212 16.13 -38.81 21.93
C GLU A 212 16.92 -37.55 21.55
N SER A 213 16.52 -36.36 22.03
CA SER A 213 17.25 -35.11 21.81
C SER A 213 18.54 -35.07 22.63
N ILE A 214 19.67 -34.87 21.95
CA ILE A 214 20.97 -34.65 22.57
C ILE A 214 21.39 -33.19 22.32
N PRO A 215 21.46 -32.33 23.37
CA PRO A 215 21.82 -30.93 23.19
C PRO A 215 23.16 -30.74 22.48
N GLY A 216 23.18 -29.90 21.45
CA GLY A 216 24.38 -29.54 20.68
C GLY A 216 24.91 -30.62 19.73
N LYS A 217 24.12 -31.69 19.47
CA LYS A 217 24.49 -32.74 18.52
C LYS A 217 23.29 -33.19 17.69
N ASP A 218 23.50 -33.48 16.41
CA ASP A 218 22.47 -34.05 15.56
C ASP A 218 22.05 -35.41 16.12
N SER A 219 20.75 -35.57 16.33
CA SER A 219 20.18 -36.75 16.98
C SER A 219 19.23 -37.47 16.03
N LEU A 220 19.61 -38.67 15.60
CA LEU A 220 18.75 -39.56 14.83
C LEU A 220 17.64 -40.09 15.73
N THR A 221 16.39 -39.99 15.29
CA THR A 221 15.24 -40.42 16.09
C THR A 221 14.68 -41.75 15.61
N SER A 222 13.92 -42.42 16.49
CA SER A 222 13.12 -43.61 16.16
C SER A 222 11.87 -43.28 15.32
N VAL A 223 11.59 -41.99 15.11
CA VAL A 223 10.48 -41.49 14.31
C VAL A 223 10.92 -41.35 12.85
N THR A 224 10.13 -41.92 11.96
CA THR A 224 10.32 -41.79 10.51
C THR A 224 9.17 -40.99 9.89
N ALA A 225 9.39 -40.50 8.69
CA ALA A 225 8.48 -39.65 7.94
C ALA A 225 8.31 -40.23 6.54
N VAL A 226 7.07 -40.51 6.14
CA VAL A 226 6.75 -40.96 4.78
C VAL A 226 6.39 -39.75 3.93
N ASN A 227 7.18 -39.48 2.90
CA ASN A 227 6.89 -38.45 1.92
C ASN A 227 5.62 -38.81 1.14
N LEU A 228 4.57 -37.99 1.21
CA LEU A 228 3.29 -38.29 0.55
C LEU A 228 3.34 -38.16 -0.99
N LEU A 229 4.40 -37.57 -1.53
CA LEU A 229 4.65 -37.48 -2.97
C LEU A 229 5.35 -38.73 -3.50
N THR A 230 6.51 -39.07 -2.89
CA THR A 230 7.41 -40.13 -3.38
C THR A 230 7.19 -41.50 -2.74
N ASN A 231 6.42 -41.56 -1.64
CA ASN A 231 6.26 -42.72 -0.75
C ASN A 231 7.56 -43.21 -0.07
N GLN A 232 8.65 -42.43 -0.15
CA GLN A 232 9.89 -42.76 0.55
C GLN A 232 9.73 -42.51 2.04
N GLU A 233 10.16 -43.48 2.85
CA GLU A 233 10.25 -43.37 4.29
C GLU A 233 11.68 -42.97 4.68
N ILE A 234 11.81 -41.84 5.38
CA ILE A 234 13.09 -41.27 5.79
C ILE A 234 13.08 -40.96 7.29
N PRO A 235 14.20 -41.08 8.00
CA PRO A 235 14.28 -40.73 9.42
C PRO A 235 14.12 -39.23 9.67
N ILE A 236 13.70 -38.89 10.89
CA ILE A 236 13.75 -37.50 11.40
C ILE A 236 14.99 -37.34 12.27
N VAL A 237 15.71 -36.24 12.03
CA VAL A 237 16.89 -35.80 12.76
C VAL A 237 16.55 -34.52 13.52
N ILE A 238 16.82 -34.51 14.83
CA ILE A 238 16.84 -33.27 15.61
C ILE A 238 18.20 -32.62 15.39
N SER A 239 18.23 -31.42 14.82
CA SER A 239 19.47 -30.71 14.47
C SER A 239 20.24 -30.25 15.71
N ALA A 240 21.57 -30.25 15.63
CA ALA A 240 22.44 -29.60 16.60
C ALA A 240 22.27 -28.07 16.63
N THR A 241 21.83 -27.49 15.52
CA THR A 241 21.72 -26.05 15.32
C THR A 241 20.46 -25.50 16.00
N THR A 242 20.54 -24.28 16.53
CA THR A 242 19.44 -23.59 17.21
C THR A 242 18.52 -22.79 16.28
N SER A 243 18.91 -22.60 15.02
CA SER A 243 18.13 -21.89 13.99
C SER A 243 18.49 -22.37 12.59
N PHE A 244 17.51 -22.47 11.70
CA PHE A 244 17.76 -22.56 10.26
C PHE A 244 17.78 -21.16 9.61
N GLU A 245 17.96 -21.12 8.29
CA GLU A 245 17.82 -19.88 7.53
C GLU A 245 16.42 -19.29 7.72
N ASN A 246 16.38 -17.97 7.89
CA ASN A 246 15.17 -17.18 8.09
C ASN A 246 14.28 -17.74 9.21
N PHE A 247 13.16 -18.36 8.84
CA PHE A 247 12.08 -18.73 9.76
C PHE A 247 11.72 -20.21 9.70
N LEU A 248 12.50 -21.02 9.01
CA LEU A 248 12.27 -22.45 8.92
C LEU A 248 12.55 -23.11 10.27
N ASP A 249 11.68 -24.04 10.65
CA ASP A 249 11.88 -24.93 11.80
C ASP A 249 11.97 -26.41 11.38
N THR A 250 11.66 -26.70 10.11
CA THR A 250 11.68 -28.01 9.48
C THR A 250 12.21 -27.93 8.04
N LYS A 251 13.21 -28.76 7.72
CA LYS A 251 13.83 -28.86 6.39
C LYS A 251 13.87 -30.30 5.88
N ILE A 252 13.82 -30.47 4.56
CA ILE A 252 14.10 -31.76 3.89
C ILE A 252 15.58 -31.80 3.56
N GLY A 253 16.30 -32.78 4.09
CA GLY A 253 17.72 -32.98 3.80
C GLY A 253 17.92 -33.77 2.51
N ILE A 254 18.56 -33.15 1.51
CA ILE A 254 18.84 -33.76 0.19
C ILE A 254 20.36 -33.70 -0.07
N PRO A 255 21.12 -34.70 0.41
CA PRO A 255 22.58 -34.73 0.33
C PRO A 255 23.19 -34.52 -1.06
N SER A 256 22.53 -35.01 -2.12
CA SER A 256 23.01 -34.85 -3.50
C SER A 256 23.00 -33.41 -4.00
N THR A 257 22.28 -32.51 -3.30
CA THR A 257 22.20 -31.08 -3.67
C THR A 257 22.70 -30.14 -2.58
N SER A 258 23.09 -30.66 -1.42
CA SER A 258 23.48 -29.87 -0.24
C SER A 258 24.63 -30.53 0.51
N ALA A 259 25.76 -29.82 0.59
CA ALA A 259 26.94 -30.30 1.30
C ALA A 259 26.71 -30.42 2.82
N GLU A 260 25.85 -29.58 3.39
CA GLU A 260 25.45 -29.64 4.80
C GLU A 260 24.64 -30.92 5.07
N ASP A 261 23.64 -31.21 4.23
CA ASP A 261 22.82 -32.41 4.36
C ASP A 261 23.65 -33.68 4.15
N ALA A 262 24.64 -33.64 3.24
CA ALA A 262 25.59 -34.73 3.04
C ALA A 262 26.48 -34.97 4.26
N ALA A 263 26.90 -33.90 4.96
CA ALA A 263 27.66 -34.02 6.19
C ALA A 263 26.82 -34.65 7.31
N ILE A 264 25.56 -34.23 7.49
CA ILE A 264 24.63 -34.81 8.47
C ILE A 264 24.41 -36.31 8.17
N ALA A 265 24.06 -36.63 6.93
CA ALA A 265 23.84 -38.02 6.50
C ALA A 265 25.07 -38.90 6.76
N LYS A 266 26.28 -38.41 6.42
CA LYS A 266 27.54 -39.12 6.68
C LYS A 266 27.82 -39.31 8.17
N ASN A 267 27.63 -38.28 8.99
CA ASN A 267 27.89 -38.32 10.42
C ASN A 267 26.95 -39.27 11.17
N LEU A 268 25.71 -39.39 10.69
CA LEU A 268 24.69 -40.27 11.26
C LEU A 268 24.59 -41.64 10.58
N GLY A 269 25.40 -41.89 9.55
CA GLY A 269 25.40 -43.16 8.81
C GLY A 269 24.14 -43.41 7.97
N ILE A 270 23.48 -42.35 7.51
CA ILE A 270 22.26 -42.41 6.68
C ILE A 270 22.67 -42.55 5.21
N SER A 271 22.18 -43.58 4.55
CA SER A 271 22.37 -43.77 3.11
C SER A 271 21.50 -42.81 2.29
N PHE A 272 22.02 -42.31 1.17
CA PHE A 272 21.26 -41.50 0.22
C PHE A 272 21.60 -41.89 -1.22
N THR A 273 20.75 -41.47 -2.16
CA THR A 273 20.89 -41.77 -3.59
C THR A 273 21.18 -40.47 -4.36
N GLU A 274 22.10 -40.53 -5.32
CA GLU A 274 22.32 -39.43 -6.26
C GLU A 274 21.13 -39.29 -7.21
N VAL A 275 20.57 -38.09 -7.29
CA VAL A 275 19.40 -37.79 -8.13
C VAL A 275 19.61 -36.70 -9.16
N ILE A 276 20.81 -36.11 -9.22
CA ILE A 276 21.19 -35.14 -10.24
C ILE A 276 22.39 -35.69 -11.03
N GLU A 277 22.28 -35.65 -12.35
CA GLU A 277 23.37 -35.96 -13.27
C GLU A 277 23.72 -34.71 -14.08
N THR A 278 24.98 -34.29 -14.01
CA THR A 278 25.53 -33.23 -14.88
C THR A 278 26.10 -33.86 -16.15
N LEU A 279 25.50 -33.54 -17.30
CA LEU A 279 25.94 -34.01 -18.61
C LEU A 279 27.22 -33.27 -19.06
N PRO A 280 27.97 -33.82 -20.04
CA PRO A 280 29.20 -33.19 -20.54
C PRO A 280 29.03 -31.76 -21.10
N ASN A 281 27.82 -31.40 -21.49
CA ASN A 281 27.47 -30.06 -21.98
C ASN A 281 27.06 -29.08 -20.86
N GLY A 282 27.15 -29.49 -19.59
CA GLY A 282 26.78 -28.70 -18.41
C GLY A 282 25.29 -28.70 -18.08
N LEU A 283 24.44 -29.37 -18.88
CA LEU A 283 23.02 -29.51 -18.55
C LEU A 283 22.82 -30.53 -17.44
N GLU A 284 21.92 -30.22 -16.51
CA GLU A 284 21.58 -31.11 -15.40
C GLU A 284 20.23 -31.80 -15.64
N LYS A 285 20.19 -33.10 -15.38
CA LYS A 285 18.99 -33.93 -15.42
C LYS A 285 18.74 -34.62 -14.09
N VAL A 286 17.47 -34.92 -13.82
CA VAL A 286 17.11 -35.74 -12.67
C VAL A 286 17.25 -37.22 -13.02
N ILE A 287 17.88 -38.00 -12.15
CA ILE A 287 18.05 -39.45 -12.25
C ILE A 287 17.49 -40.12 -10.99
N ASN A 288 17.17 -41.41 -11.04
CA ASN A 288 16.63 -42.16 -9.89
C ASN A 288 15.37 -41.51 -9.26
N SER A 289 14.60 -40.76 -10.04
CA SER A 289 13.48 -39.91 -9.59
C SER A 289 12.13 -40.42 -10.07
N GLY A 290 11.94 -41.75 -10.06
CA GLY A 290 10.70 -42.38 -10.53
C GLY A 290 10.36 -42.00 -11.98
N GLU A 291 9.12 -41.58 -12.21
CA GLU A 291 8.59 -41.17 -13.53
C GLU A 291 9.24 -39.89 -14.10
N PHE A 292 9.95 -39.12 -13.26
CA PHE A 292 10.61 -37.88 -13.68
C PHE A 292 12.03 -38.10 -14.23
N THR A 293 12.56 -39.33 -14.10
CA THR A 293 13.92 -39.69 -14.54
C THR A 293 14.15 -39.30 -16.01
N GLY A 294 15.23 -38.56 -16.27
CA GLY A 294 15.64 -38.11 -17.60
C GLY A 294 15.14 -36.71 -18.00
N MET A 295 14.23 -36.11 -17.21
CA MET A 295 13.83 -34.70 -17.36
C MET A 295 14.95 -33.75 -16.96
N THR A 296 14.96 -32.54 -17.53
CA THR A 296 15.79 -31.44 -17.01
C THR A 296 15.30 -31.01 -15.62
N ARG A 297 16.14 -30.34 -14.83
CA ARG A 297 15.74 -29.83 -13.50
C ARG A 297 14.50 -28.94 -13.55
N GLN A 298 14.39 -28.06 -14.53
CA GLN A 298 13.24 -27.15 -14.66
C GLN A 298 11.94 -27.89 -15.02
N GLU A 299 12.01 -28.89 -15.92
CA GLU A 299 10.86 -29.73 -16.26
C GLU A 299 10.40 -30.55 -15.05
N ALA A 300 11.34 -31.17 -14.34
CA ALA A 300 11.08 -31.97 -13.15
C ALA A 300 10.47 -31.11 -12.02
N LEU A 301 11.01 -29.91 -11.78
CA LEU A 301 10.47 -28.95 -10.81
C LEU A 301 8.98 -28.67 -11.08
N LYS A 302 8.65 -28.32 -12.33
CA LYS A 302 7.28 -28.02 -12.74
C LYS A 302 6.36 -29.24 -12.60
N ALA A 303 6.82 -30.41 -13.00
CA ALA A 303 6.01 -31.63 -12.98
C ALA A 303 5.75 -32.12 -11.55
N LEU A 304 6.79 -32.14 -10.69
CA LEU A 304 6.69 -32.55 -9.28
C LEU A 304 5.82 -31.60 -8.46
N THR A 305 6.04 -30.29 -8.59
CA THR A 305 5.23 -29.29 -7.87
C THR A 305 3.77 -29.38 -8.29
N GLN A 306 3.48 -29.55 -9.59
CA GLN A 306 2.11 -29.76 -10.06
C GLN A 306 1.49 -31.05 -9.52
N GLN A 307 2.25 -32.15 -9.48
CA GLN A 307 1.77 -33.42 -8.93
C GLN A 307 1.47 -33.31 -7.42
N ALA A 308 2.33 -32.62 -6.66
CA ALA A 308 2.12 -32.35 -5.23
C ALA A 308 0.87 -31.50 -4.98
N LYS A 309 0.66 -30.46 -5.80
CA LYS A 309 -0.56 -29.62 -5.74
C LYS A 309 -1.82 -30.42 -6.02
N ASN A 310 -1.81 -31.26 -7.06
CA ASN A 310 -2.95 -32.11 -7.42
C ASN A 310 -3.30 -33.12 -6.30
N LYS A 311 -2.31 -33.57 -5.53
CA LYS A 311 -2.48 -34.45 -4.37
C LYS A 311 -2.84 -33.70 -3.07
N GLY A 312 -2.78 -32.36 -3.06
CA GLY A 312 -3.06 -31.55 -1.87
C GLY A 312 -2.02 -31.70 -0.75
N ILE A 313 -0.75 -31.95 -1.11
CA ILE A 313 0.35 -32.25 -0.17
C ILE A 313 1.48 -31.23 -0.23
N GLY A 314 1.19 -30.01 -0.71
CA GLY A 314 2.17 -28.94 -0.92
C GLY A 314 2.53 -28.73 -2.38
N GLY A 315 3.78 -28.32 -2.64
CA GLY A 315 4.28 -28.02 -3.99
C GLY A 315 4.06 -26.59 -4.47
N ASP A 316 3.54 -25.70 -3.62
CA ASP A 316 3.46 -24.28 -3.93
C ASP A 316 4.84 -23.63 -3.80
N LEU A 317 5.34 -23.06 -4.91
CA LEU A 317 6.61 -22.34 -4.89
C LEU A 317 6.51 -21.11 -3.99
N THR A 318 7.41 -21.04 -3.02
CA THR A 318 7.50 -19.99 -2.01
C THR A 318 8.95 -19.82 -1.58
N SER A 319 9.23 -18.77 -0.81
CA SER A 319 10.52 -18.62 -0.14
C SER A 319 10.50 -19.27 1.25
N ASP A 320 11.69 -19.37 1.83
CA ASP A 320 11.97 -19.71 3.22
C ASP A 320 11.73 -18.54 4.21
N LYS A 321 11.46 -17.34 3.68
CA LYS A 321 11.22 -16.11 4.45
C LYS A 321 9.74 -15.82 4.68
N LEU A 322 8.88 -16.12 3.69
CA LEU A 322 7.46 -15.80 3.82
C LEU A 322 6.77 -16.78 4.76
N ARG A 323 6.01 -16.26 5.73
CA ARG A 323 5.16 -17.04 6.61
C ARG A 323 3.71 -16.97 6.19
N ASP A 324 2.96 -18.01 6.52
CA ASP A 324 1.51 -17.98 6.46
C ASP A 324 0.94 -16.98 7.46
N TRP A 325 -0.17 -16.35 7.10
CA TRP A 325 -0.77 -15.27 7.86
C TRP A 325 -1.59 -15.80 9.03
N LEU A 326 -1.13 -15.56 10.26
CA LEU A 326 -1.85 -15.86 11.50
C LEU A 326 -3.00 -14.86 11.70
N ILE A 327 -4.24 -15.33 11.56
CA ILE A 327 -5.44 -14.49 11.62
C ILE A 327 -6.19 -14.57 12.95
N SER A 328 -5.96 -15.58 13.79
CA SER A 328 -6.59 -15.68 15.11
C SER A 328 -6.26 -14.48 16.00
N ARG A 329 -7.28 -13.91 16.66
CA ARG A 329 -7.15 -12.89 17.71
C ARG A 329 -8.04 -13.24 18.89
N GLN A 330 -7.47 -13.27 20.10
CA GLN A 330 -8.20 -13.48 21.35
C GLN A 330 -8.82 -12.15 21.82
N ARG A 331 -9.65 -11.57 20.95
CA ARG A 331 -10.25 -10.25 21.09
C ARG A 331 -11.74 -10.33 20.77
N TYR A 332 -12.51 -9.47 21.43
CA TYR A 332 -13.94 -9.34 21.17
C TYR A 332 -14.23 -8.61 19.85
N TRP A 333 -13.64 -7.43 19.66
CA TRP A 333 -13.98 -6.55 18.53
C TRP A 333 -13.26 -6.97 17.25
N GLY A 334 -13.84 -7.94 16.56
CA GLY A 334 -13.39 -8.43 15.26
C GLY A 334 -14.41 -9.38 14.66
N THR A 335 -14.21 -9.74 13.38
CA THR A 335 -15.10 -10.67 12.68
C THR A 335 -15.01 -12.07 13.28
N PRO A 336 -16.11 -12.67 13.78
CA PRO A 336 -16.08 -14.04 14.31
C PRO A 336 -15.63 -15.04 13.25
N ILE A 337 -14.75 -15.98 13.62
CA ILE A 337 -14.34 -17.07 12.73
C ILE A 337 -15.51 -18.06 12.57
N PRO A 338 -15.99 -18.35 11.35
CA PRO A 338 -17.23 -19.12 11.12
C PRO A 338 -16.98 -20.64 11.21
N VAL A 339 -16.48 -21.10 12.35
CA VAL A 339 -16.13 -22.50 12.60
C VAL A 339 -16.74 -23.00 13.92
N ILE A 340 -17.12 -24.29 13.94
CA ILE A 340 -17.68 -25.01 15.08
C ILE A 340 -16.80 -26.22 15.39
N HIS A 341 -16.43 -26.36 16.67
CA HIS A 341 -15.68 -27.48 17.23
C HIS A 341 -16.65 -28.51 17.81
N CYS A 342 -16.70 -29.69 17.18
CA CYS A 342 -17.51 -30.83 17.60
C CYS A 342 -16.59 -31.97 18.04
N GLN A 343 -16.89 -32.61 19.17
CA GLN A 343 -16.09 -33.74 19.67
C GLN A 343 -16.10 -34.95 18.72
N THR A 344 -17.17 -35.14 17.94
CA THR A 344 -17.31 -36.26 17.01
C THR A 344 -16.85 -35.92 15.59
N CYS A 345 -17.18 -34.72 15.10
CA CYS A 345 -16.88 -34.32 13.73
C CYS A 345 -15.59 -33.50 13.57
N GLY A 346 -14.94 -33.14 14.68
CA GLY A 346 -13.79 -32.26 14.70
C GLY A 346 -14.17 -30.81 14.36
N THR A 347 -13.34 -30.18 13.55
CA THR A 347 -13.49 -28.79 13.09
C THR A 347 -14.45 -28.73 11.90
N VAL A 348 -15.60 -28.09 12.08
CA VAL A 348 -16.69 -28.06 11.09
C VAL A 348 -17.00 -26.60 10.71
N PRO A 349 -17.02 -26.24 9.41
CA PRO A 349 -17.42 -24.90 8.99
C PRO A 349 -18.90 -24.64 9.29
N VAL A 350 -19.24 -23.39 9.59
CA VAL A 350 -20.64 -22.94 9.62
C VAL A 350 -21.21 -23.00 8.19
N PRO A 351 -22.44 -23.50 7.97
CA PRO A 351 -23.09 -23.47 6.66
C PRO A 351 -23.21 -22.04 6.09
N PHE A 352 -23.13 -21.88 4.76
CA PHE A 352 -23.18 -20.56 4.13
C PHE A 352 -24.50 -19.82 4.41
N GLU A 353 -25.60 -20.55 4.48
CA GLU A 353 -26.94 -20.06 4.79
C GLU A 353 -27.09 -19.58 6.24
N ASP A 354 -26.24 -20.05 7.15
CA ASP A 354 -26.22 -19.66 8.56
C ASP A 354 -25.33 -18.43 8.82
N LEU A 355 -24.70 -17.86 7.77
CA LEU A 355 -23.94 -16.62 7.87
C LEU A 355 -24.86 -15.39 7.89
N PRO A 356 -24.52 -14.34 8.67
CA PRO A 356 -23.30 -14.22 9.47
C PRO A 356 -23.39 -14.93 10.83
N VAL A 357 -22.25 -15.41 11.32
CA VAL A 357 -22.07 -15.61 12.76
C VAL A 357 -21.94 -14.22 13.38
N VAL A 358 -23.06 -13.73 13.92
CA VAL A 358 -23.16 -12.38 14.49
C VAL A 358 -22.35 -12.29 15.78
N LEU A 359 -21.57 -11.22 15.93
CA LEU A 359 -20.86 -10.91 17.18
C LEU A 359 -21.89 -10.61 18.29
N PRO A 360 -21.89 -11.36 19.42
CA PRO A 360 -22.89 -11.20 20.47
C PRO A 360 -22.60 -9.94 21.30
N SER A 361 -23.63 -9.33 21.88
CA SER A 361 -23.41 -8.23 22.83
C SER A 361 -22.80 -8.76 24.13
N VAL A 362 -21.68 -8.16 24.57
CA VAL A 362 -21.02 -8.47 25.84
C VAL A 362 -21.20 -7.29 26.80
N THR A 363 -21.64 -7.57 28.03
CA THR A 363 -21.95 -6.54 29.03
C THR A 363 -20.74 -6.12 29.88
N THR A 364 -19.65 -6.87 29.87
CA THR A 364 -18.50 -6.63 30.74
C THR A 364 -17.18 -6.90 30.02
N PHE A 365 -16.34 -5.87 29.92
CA PHE A 365 -14.98 -5.97 29.39
C PHE A 365 -13.98 -5.89 30.53
N THR A 366 -13.33 -7.01 30.86
CA THR A 366 -12.32 -7.09 31.93
C THR A 366 -10.95 -6.56 31.49
N GLY A 367 -10.70 -6.48 30.17
CA GLY A 367 -9.40 -6.12 29.59
C GLY A 367 -8.28 -7.14 29.85
N LYS A 368 -8.60 -8.27 30.51
CA LYS A 368 -7.69 -9.34 30.93
C LYS A 368 -8.44 -10.68 30.83
N GLY A 369 -7.77 -11.76 30.44
CA GLY A 369 -8.39 -13.09 30.31
C GLY A 369 -8.42 -13.61 28.88
N ALA A 370 -9.05 -14.77 28.71
CA ALA A 370 -9.44 -15.31 27.41
C ALA A 370 -10.40 -14.35 26.67
N SER A 371 -10.67 -14.64 25.39
CA SER A 371 -11.60 -13.85 24.57
C SER A 371 -12.91 -13.60 25.32
N PRO A 372 -13.42 -12.35 25.41
CA PRO A 372 -14.68 -12.07 26.09
C PRO A 372 -15.87 -12.87 25.55
N LEU A 373 -15.78 -13.38 24.32
CA LEU A 373 -16.77 -14.27 23.72
C LEU A 373 -16.96 -15.58 24.51
N GLU A 374 -15.93 -16.06 25.20
CA GLU A 374 -16.03 -17.26 26.04
C GLU A 374 -17.02 -17.09 27.20
N THR A 375 -17.26 -15.84 27.62
CA THR A 375 -18.17 -15.51 28.74
C THR A 375 -19.65 -15.48 28.36
N VAL A 376 -20.00 -15.82 27.12
CA VAL A 376 -21.38 -15.83 26.59
C VAL A 376 -21.80 -17.26 26.22
N PRO A 377 -22.18 -18.12 27.19
CA PRO A 377 -22.47 -19.53 26.95
C PRO A 377 -23.57 -19.78 25.91
N GLU A 378 -24.56 -18.90 25.84
CA GLU A 378 -25.68 -18.98 24.89
C GLU A 378 -25.24 -18.74 23.43
N TRP A 379 -24.12 -18.06 23.22
CA TRP A 379 -23.54 -17.86 21.89
C TRP A 379 -22.51 -18.94 21.56
N VAL A 380 -21.65 -19.29 22.53
CA VAL A 380 -20.57 -20.28 22.36
C VAL A 380 -21.12 -21.67 22.15
N ASN A 381 -22.11 -22.09 22.94
CA ASN A 381 -22.67 -23.44 22.84
C ASN A 381 -23.66 -23.51 21.69
N CYS A 382 -23.47 -24.47 20.78
CA CYS A 382 -24.35 -24.67 19.62
C CYS A 382 -24.46 -26.17 19.27
N ALA A 383 -25.34 -26.50 18.33
CA ALA A 383 -25.40 -27.85 17.76
C ALA A 383 -24.43 -27.96 16.58
N CYS A 384 -23.73 -29.09 16.46
CA CYS A 384 -22.92 -29.39 15.29
C CYS A 384 -23.81 -29.42 14.04
N PRO A 385 -23.50 -28.66 12.97
CA PRO A 385 -24.35 -28.63 11.78
C PRO A 385 -24.38 -30.00 11.07
N ARG A 386 -23.31 -30.81 11.21
CA ARG A 386 -23.15 -32.15 10.60
C ARG A 386 -23.88 -33.25 11.37
N CYS A 387 -23.63 -33.42 12.67
CA CYS A 387 -24.16 -34.55 13.45
C CYS A 387 -25.19 -34.16 14.52
N LYS A 388 -25.49 -32.87 14.67
CA LYS A 388 -26.45 -32.30 15.64
C LYS A 388 -26.09 -32.49 17.12
N SER A 389 -24.95 -33.09 17.45
CA SER A 389 -24.45 -33.20 18.83
C SER A 389 -24.02 -31.83 19.39
N ALA A 390 -23.85 -31.76 20.71
CA ALA A 390 -23.34 -30.56 21.37
C ALA A 390 -21.94 -30.18 20.83
N ALA A 391 -21.77 -28.91 20.49
CA ALA A 391 -20.56 -28.35 19.92
C ALA A 391 -20.33 -26.93 20.43
N ARG A 392 -19.16 -26.37 20.16
CA ARG A 392 -18.79 -25.01 20.56
C ARG A 392 -18.34 -24.20 19.35
N ARG A 393 -18.77 -22.94 19.23
CA ARG A 393 -18.24 -22.01 18.22
C ARG A 393 -16.79 -21.67 18.52
N GLU A 394 -16.05 -21.30 17.47
CA GLU A 394 -14.76 -20.64 17.62
C GLU A 394 -14.93 -19.31 18.35
N ILE A 395 -14.04 -19.02 19.31
CA ILE A 395 -14.09 -17.83 20.16
C ILE A 395 -13.01 -16.81 19.81
N ASP A 396 -12.09 -17.18 18.93
CA ASP A 396 -11.19 -16.26 18.27
C ASP A 396 -11.94 -15.44 17.20
N THR A 397 -11.55 -14.18 17.07
CA THR A 397 -11.94 -13.32 15.96
C THR A 397 -10.80 -13.23 14.93
N MET A 398 -11.11 -12.76 13.72
CA MET A 398 -10.12 -12.54 12.68
C MET A 398 -9.34 -11.24 12.92
N ASP A 399 -8.09 -11.24 12.47
CA ASP A 399 -7.28 -10.05 12.26
C ASP A 399 -8.02 -9.02 11.40
N THR A 400 -8.00 -7.75 11.80
CA THR A 400 -8.66 -6.65 11.08
C THR A 400 -8.13 -6.44 9.67
N PHE A 401 -6.91 -6.90 9.37
CA PHE A 401 -6.39 -6.90 7.99
C PHE A 401 -7.21 -7.80 7.05
N VAL A 402 -7.93 -8.80 7.55
CA VAL A 402 -8.80 -9.66 6.72
C VAL A 402 -9.93 -8.82 6.14
N ASP A 403 -10.54 -7.94 6.94
CA ASP A 403 -11.58 -7.05 6.47
C ASP A 403 -11.05 -6.02 5.47
N SER A 404 -9.85 -5.46 5.67
CA SER A 404 -9.24 -4.49 4.75
C SER A 404 -8.62 -5.12 3.50
N ALA A 405 -8.47 -6.45 3.43
CA ALA A 405 -7.84 -7.10 2.28
C ALA A 405 -8.74 -7.18 1.03
N TRP A 406 -10.03 -6.86 1.11
CA TRP A 406 -10.94 -7.01 -0.03
C TRP A 406 -12.00 -5.90 -0.16
N TYR A 407 -12.00 -4.90 0.73
CA TYR A 407 -12.99 -3.80 0.76
C TYR A 407 -13.14 -3.04 -0.57
N TYR A 408 -12.05 -2.93 -1.35
CA TYR A 408 -12.06 -2.29 -2.67
C TYR A 408 -12.97 -3.03 -3.68
N LEU A 409 -13.15 -4.35 -3.53
CA LEU A 409 -14.13 -5.10 -4.32
C LEU A 409 -15.55 -4.85 -3.81
N ARG A 410 -15.74 -4.73 -2.48
CA ARG A 410 -17.07 -4.47 -1.91
C ARG A 410 -17.62 -3.11 -2.34
N TYR A 411 -16.77 -2.09 -2.50
CA TYR A 411 -17.21 -0.78 -3.00
C TYR A 411 -17.90 -0.84 -4.37
N THR A 412 -17.57 -1.83 -5.20
CA THR A 412 -18.19 -1.98 -6.52
C THR A 412 -19.67 -2.37 -6.44
N ASP A 413 -20.10 -2.98 -5.32
CA ASP A 413 -21.47 -3.45 -5.08
C ASP A 413 -21.77 -3.61 -3.57
N PRO A 414 -21.84 -2.50 -2.82
CA PRO A 414 -21.77 -2.51 -1.36
C PRO A 414 -23.07 -2.96 -0.67
N HIS A 415 -24.19 -2.95 -1.39
CA HIS A 415 -25.52 -3.33 -0.90
C HIS A 415 -25.92 -4.75 -1.31
N ASN A 416 -25.02 -5.52 -1.92
CA ASN A 416 -25.34 -6.88 -2.36
C ASN A 416 -25.57 -7.82 -1.16
N THR A 417 -26.75 -8.44 -1.12
CA THR A 417 -27.18 -9.37 -0.05
C THR A 417 -26.93 -10.84 -0.37
N ASP A 418 -26.61 -11.16 -1.62
CA ASP A 418 -26.53 -12.53 -2.14
C ASP A 418 -25.09 -13.00 -2.37
N ARG A 419 -24.15 -12.07 -2.53
CA ARG A 419 -22.72 -12.35 -2.74
C ARG A 419 -21.83 -11.21 -2.22
N PRO A 420 -20.51 -11.43 -2.03
CA PRO A 420 -19.58 -10.37 -1.60
C PRO A 420 -19.58 -9.16 -2.52
N PHE A 421 -19.71 -9.37 -3.83
CA PHE A 421 -19.85 -8.34 -4.85
C PHE A 421 -20.29 -8.99 -6.18
N ASN A 422 -20.92 -8.23 -7.08
CA ASN A 422 -21.22 -8.68 -8.43
C ASN A 422 -19.95 -8.68 -9.32
N SER A 423 -19.68 -9.79 -10.00
CA SER A 423 -18.50 -9.95 -10.85
C SER A 423 -18.47 -9.00 -12.04
N ASP A 424 -19.61 -8.67 -12.66
CA ASP A 424 -19.66 -7.74 -13.79
C ASP A 424 -19.38 -6.31 -13.33
N LEU A 425 -19.89 -5.91 -12.16
CA LEU A 425 -19.57 -4.61 -11.55
C LEU A 425 -18.10 -4.54 -11.12
N ALA A 426 -17.56 -5.60 -10.52
CA ALA A 426 -16.14 -5.68 -10.21
C ALA A 426 -15.28 -5.58 -11.47
N ASN A 427 -15.65 -6.27 -12.55
CA ASN A 427 -14.92 -6.20 -13.83
C ASN A 427 -15.03 -4.84 -14.53
N TYR A 428 -16.08 -4.06 -14.23
CA TYR A 428 -16.24 -2.71 -14.78
C TYR A 428 -15.35 -1.71 -14.05
N TRP A 429 -15.29 -1.79 -12.72
CA TRP A 429 -14.57 -0.83 -11.87
C TRP A 429 -13.10 -1.18 -11.61
N MET A 430 -12.73 -2.46 -11.67
CA MET A 430 -11.38 -2.91 -11.33
C MET A 430 -10.48 -3.00 -12.58
N PRO A 431 -9.15 -2.87 -12.43
CA PRO A 431 -8.43 -2.57 -11.18
C PRO A 431 -8.66 -1.12 -10.72
N VAL A 432 -8.40 -0.84 -9.44
CA VAL A 432 -8.35 0.55 -8.96
C VAL A 432 -7.26 1.29 -9.71
N ASP A 433 -7.61 2.35 -10.45
CA ASP A 433 -6.66 3.08 -11.31
C ASP A 433 -5.48 3.67 -10.53
N LEU A 434 -5.78 4.29 -9.38
CA LEU A 434 -4.79 4.87 -8.48
C LEU A 434 -5.19 4.61 -7.03
N TYR A 435 -4.33 3.91 -6.30
CA TYR A 435 -4.48 3.70 -4.88
C TYR A 435 -3.48 4.58 -4.13
N ILE A 436 -3.97 5.41 -3.22
CA ILE A 436 -3.14 6.35 -2.46
C ILE A 436 -3.09 5.88 -1.00
N GLY A 437 -1.90 5.90 -0.39
CA GLY A 437 -1.72 5.36 0.95
C GLY A 437 -0.38 5.72 1.56
N GLY A 438 -0.29 5.62 2.89
CA GLY A 438 0.98 5.80 3.59
C GLY A 438 1.94 4.64 3.36
N LYS A 439 3.25 4.93 3.38
CA LYS A 439 4.31 3.92 3.20
C LYS A 439 4.26 2.82 4.25
N GLU A 440 3.68 3.07 5.42
CA GLU A 440 3.50 2.07 6.49
C GLU A 440 2.67 0.85 6.05
N HIS A 441 1.82 1.01 5.04
CA HIS A 441 0.96 -0.06 4.54
C HIS A 441 1.56 -0.80 3.33
N ALA A 442 2.73 -0.36 2.87
CA ALA A 442 3.35 -0.84 1.64
C ALA A 442 3.67 -2.33 1.62
N VAL A 443 3.89 -2.93 2.79
CA VAL A 443 4.25 -4.34 2.92
C VAL A 443 3.02 -5.18 3.28
N MET A 444 2.48 -5.06 4.50
CA MET A 444 1.43 -5.96 4.99
C MET A 444 0.09 -5.79 4.25
N HIS A 445 -0.55 -4.63 4.37
CA HIS A 445 -1.89 -4.40 3.79
C HIS A 445 -1.91 -4.65 2.29
N LEU A 446 -0.98 -4.06 1.54
CA LEU A 446 -0.92 -4.28 0.09
C LEU A 446 -0.68 -5.75 -0.26
N PHE A 447 0.15 -6.46 0.50
CA PHE A 447 0.36 -7.90 0.28
C PHE A 447 -0.93 -8.70 0.48
N TYR A 448 -1.66 -8.45 1.58
CA TYR A 448 -2.93 -9.15 1.85
C TYR A 448 -4.02 -8.79 0.83
N ALA A 449 -4.08 -7.52 0.41
CA ALA A 449 -5.01 -7.08 -0.62
C ALA A 449 -4.76 -7.79 -1.95
N ARG A 450 -3.50 -7.92 -2.35
CA ARG A 450 -3.09 -8.67 -3.56
C ARG A 450 -3.41 -10.15 -3.42
N PHE A 451 -3.12 -10.76 -2.28
CA PHE A 451 -3.48 -12.16 -2.02
C PHE A 451 -4.98 -12.42 -2.23
N PHE A 452 -5.85 -11.60 -1.62
CA PHE A 452 -7.31 -11.75 -1.79
C PHE A 452 -7.75 -11.52 -3.24
N SER A 453 -7.11 -10.59 -3.96
CA SER A 453 -7.38 -10.37 -5.39
C SER A 453 -7.02 -11.59 -6.25
N HIS A 454 -5.83 -12.18 -6.04
CA HIS A 454 -5.40 -13.40 -6.74
C HIS A 454 -6.32 -14.58 -6.41
N PHE A 455 -6.72 -14.75 -5.14
CA PHE A 455 -7.68 -15.77 -4.75
C PHE A 455 -9.05 -15.59 -5.42
N CYS A 456 -9.59 -14.35 -5.43
CA CYS A 456 -10.84 -14.04 -6.11
C CYS A 456 -10.76 -14.24 -7.63
N TYR A 457 -9.60 -13.98 -8.24
CA TYR A 457 -9.34 -14.25 -9.65
C TYR A 457 -9.38 -15.75 -9.98
N ASP A 458 -8.82 -16.60 -9.11
CA ASP A 458 -8.84 -18.05 -9.29
C ASP A 458 -10.27 -18.61 -9.20
N LEU A 459 -11.08 -18.06 -8.29
CA LEU A 459 -12.51 -18.34 -8.18
C LEU A 459 -13.37 -17.72 -9.30
N LYS A 460 -12.76 -17.00 -10.26
CA LYS A 460 -13.46 -16.30 -11.35
C LYS A 460 -14.45 -15.25 -10.88
N MET A 461 -14.25 -14.69 -9.68
CA MET A 461 -15.06 -13.60 -9.15
C MET A 461 -14.69 -12.25 -9.77
N THR A 462 -13.45 -12.11 -10.27
CA THR A 462 -12.92 -10.94 -10.99
C THR A 462 -12.01 -11.39 -12.15
N LYS A 463 -11.91 -10.58 -13.21
CA LYS A 463 -10.99 -10.78 -14.34
C LYS A 463 -9.58 -10.25 -14.08
N HIS A 464 -9.39 -9.46 -13.03
CA HIS A 464 -8.13 -8.78 -12.72
C HIS A 464 -7.41 -9.48 -11.56
N LYS A 465 -6.14 -9.86 -11.76
CA LYS A 465 -5.32 -10.48 -10.71
C LYS A 465 -4.86 -9.47 -9.66
N GLU A 466 -4.38 -8.32 -10.12
CA GLU A 466 -3.86 -7.27 -9.24
C GLU A 466 -4.95 -6.22 -8.97
N PRO A 467 -5.12 -5.79 -7.71
CA PRO A 467 -6.22 -4.92 -7.32
C PRO A 467 -5.97 -3.43 -7.59
N PHE A 468 -4.70 -3.01 -7.65
CA PHE A 468 -4.32 -1.60 -7.83
C PHE A 468 -3.38 -1.46 -9.03
N HIS A 469 -3.76 -0.60 -9.98
CA HIS A 469 -2.95 -0.33 -11.16
C HIS A 469 -1.74 0.53 -10.82
N LYS A 470 -1.96 1.70 -10.20
CA LYS A 470 -0.90 2.60 -9.71
C LYS A 470 -0.95 2.80 -8.21
N LEU A 471 0.18 3.19 -7.63
CA LEU A 471 0.28 3.61 -6.24
C LEU A 471 0.85 5.02 -6.13
N LEU A 472 0.19 5.86 -5.33
CA LEU A 472 0.82 7.06 -4.78
C LEU A 472 1.07 6.84 -3.30
N VAL A 473 2.34 6.71 -2.94
CA VAL A 473 2.77 6.54 -1.55
C VAL A 473 3.04 7.92 -0.96
N GLN A 474 2.22 8.33 -0.01
CA GLN A 474 2.34 9.66 0.57
C GLN A 474 3.32 9.71 1.75
N GLY A 475 3.92 10.88 1.95
CA GLY A 475 4.68 11.21 3.15
C GLY A 475 3.79 11.38 4.38
N LEU A 476 4.43 11.39 5.55
CA LEU A 476 3.75 11.55 6.83
C LEU A 476 3.59 13.02 7.17
N ILE A 477 2.51 13.35 7.87
CA ILE A 477 2.39 14.66 8.51
C ILE A 477 2.96 14.54 9.92
N LYS A 478 4.00 15.33 10.17
CA LYS A 478 4.79 15.32 11.39
C LYS A 478 4.59 16.61 12.17
N ASN A 479 4.61 16.50 13.48
CA ASN A 479 4.62 17.65 14.39
C ASN A 479 5.68 17.44 15.47
N GLN A 480 6.07 18.52 16.14
CA GLN A 480 7.04 18.46 17.21
C GLN A 480 6.51 17.65 18.39
N THR A 481 7.33 16.71 18.87
CA THR A 481 7.15 15.99 20.11
C THR A 481 8.17 16.45 21.13
N PHE A 482 7.75 16.48 22.38
CA PHE A 482 8.58 16.91 23.50
C PHE A 482 8.67 15.79 24.50
N ARG A 483 9.90 15.34 24.79
CA ARG A 483 10.16 14.28 25.76
C ARG A 483 11.07 14.75 26.89
N LEU A 484 10.83 14.24 28.08
CA LEU A 484 11.81 14.34 29.17
C LEU A 484 13.08 13.57 28.78
N THR A 485 14.24 14.21 28.94
CA THR A 485 15.52 13.59 28.61
C THR A 485 15.84 12.45 29.57
N SER A 486 15.37 12.55 30.81
CA SER A 486 15.56 11.57 31.88
C SER A 486 14.74 10.28 31.70
N THR A 487 13.48 10.38 31.29
CA THR A 487 12.53 9.24 31.26
C THR A 487 12.06 8.84 29.87
N GLY A 488 12.24 9.69 28.86
CA GLY A 488 11.67 9.50 27.52
C GLY A 488 10.16 9.72 27.43
N GLN A 489 9.51 10.14 28.51
CA GLN A 489 8.06 10.39 28.56
C GLN A 489 7.67 11.57 27.66
N TYR A 490 6.63 11.40 26.84
CA TYR A 490 6.02 12.48 26.06
C TYR A 490 5.21 13.43 26.94
N LEU A 491 5.32 14.73 26.65
CA LEU A 491 4.67 15.81 27.39
C LEU A 491 3.56 16.48 26.57
N LYS A 492 2.53 16.96 27.25
CA LYS A 492 1.51 17.83 26.67
C LYS A 492 2.01 19.27 26.55
N ARG A 493 1.36 20.06 25.69
CA ARG A 493 1.76 21.46 25.44
C ARG A 493 1.74 22.32 26.70
N GLU A 494 0.74 22.12 27.57
CA GLU A 494 0.57 22.83 28.84
C GLU A 494 1.62 22.48 29.91
N GLU A 495 2.42 21.43 29.69
CA GLU A 495 3.49 20.99 30.60
C GLU A 495 4.86 21.58 30.21
N ILE A 496 4.89 22.45 29.19
CA ILE A 496 6.11 22.95 28.56
C ILE A 496 6.15 24.48 28.66
N ASP A 497 7.30 25.03 29.04
CA ASP A 497 7.59 26.44 28.97
C ASP A 497 8.33 26.77 27.67
N PHE A 498 7.72 27.63 26.83
CA PHE A 498 8.25 28.11 25.55
C PHE A 498 8.84 29.54 25.63
N THR A 499 8.92 30.15 26.81
CA THR A 499 9.38 31.55 26.94
C THR A 499 10.88 31.74 26.71
N GLY A 500 11.67 30.67 26.89
CA GLY A 500 13.12 30.65 26.67
C GLY A 500 13.51 30.30 25.22
N THR A 501 14.82 30.27 24.96
CA THR A 501 15.36 29.88 23.64
C THR A 501 15.18 28.39 23.33
N GLU A 502 15.09 27.56 24.37
CA GLU A 502 14.83 26.13 24.28
C GLU A 502 13.64 25.78 25.18
N PRO A 503 12.74 24.88 24.75
CA PRO A 503 11.61 24.45 25.57
C PRO A 503 12.08 23.61 26.75
N VAL A 504 11.53 23.90 27.94
CA VAL A 504 11.83 23.19 29.18
C VAL A 504 10.54 22.68 29.82
N HIS A 505 10.64 21.65 30.67
CA HIS A 505 9.50 21.18 31.44
C HIS A 505 9.06 22.25 32.45
N LEU A 506 7.79 22.64 32.42
CA LEU A 506 7.25 23.78 33.17
C LEU A 506 7.48 23.67 34.68
N LYS A 507 7.46 22.45 35.25
CA LYS A 507 7.60 22.25 36.70
C LYS A 507 9.03 22.02 37.15
N SER A 508 9.83 21.24 36.40
CA SER A 508 11.17 20.85 36.82
C SER A 508 12.28 21.71 36.24
N GLY A 509 11.99 22.50 35.19
CA GLY A 509 13.01 23.21 34.41
C GLY A 509 13.94 22.28 33.61
N GLU A 510 13.62 20.99 33.51
CA GLU A 510 14.40 20.02 32.75
C GLU A 510 14.37 20.35 31.26
N LYS A 511 15.53 20.24 30.58
CA LYS A 511 15.62 20.36 29.13
C LYS A 511 14.88 19.22 28.43
N LEU A 512 14.11 19.56 27.41
CA LEU A 512 13.34 18.60 26.64
C LEU A 512 14.08 18.15 25.39
N GLN A 513 13.93 16.88 25.05
CA GLN A 513 14.27 16.39 23.72
C GLN A 513 13.14 16.74 22.75
N VAL A 514 13.45 17.55 21.74
CA VAL A 514 12.49 17.97 20.70
C VAL A 514 12.77 17.19 19.42
N THR A 515 11.78 16.47 18.91
CA THR A 515 11.87 15.67 17.68
C THR A 515 10.65 15.92 16.79
N TRP A 516 10.78 15.67 15.48
CA TRP A 516 9.67 15.72 14.53
C TRP A 516 9.17 14.31 14.25
N GLU A 517 7.98 13.99 14.71
CA GLU A 517 7.43 12.64 14.65
C GLU A 517 6.02 12.63 14.07
N LYS A 518 5.58 11.47 13.57
CA LYS A 518 4.19 11.26 13.12
C LYS A 518 3.23 11.72 14.21
N MET A 519 2.20 12.47 13.83
CA MET A 519 1.15 12.88 14.77
C MET A 519 0.47 11.66 15.38
N SER A 520 0.43 11.59 16.72
CA SER A 520 -0.30 10.55 17.44
C SER A 520 -0.77 11.03 18.82
N LYS A 521 -1.85 10.43 19.33
CA LYS A 521 -2.41 10.74 20.65
C LYS A 521 -1.43 10.44 21.78
N SER A 522 -0.71 9.31 21.68
CA SER A 522 0.29 8.89 22.67
C SER A 522 1.49 9.82 22.78
N LYS A 523 1.74 10.63 21.74
CA LYS A 523 2.86 11.56 21.67
C LYS A 523 2.47 13.02 21.93
N HIS A 524 1.19 13.29 22.15
CA HIS A 524 0.63 14.62 22.42
C HIS A 524 0.98 15.70 21.38
N ASN A 525 1.20 15.30 20.12
CA ASN A 525 1.59 16.19 19.03
C ASN A 525 0.55 16.26 17.90
N GLY A 526 -0.63 15.67 18.07
CA GLY A 526 -1.71 15.78 17.10
C GLY A 526 -2.37 17.15 17.12
N ILE A 527 -2.95 17.51 15.97
CA ILE A 527 -3.64 18.78 15.77
C ILE A 527 -5.09 18.45 15.46
N ASP A 528 -6.01 19.18 16.08
CA ASP A 528 -7.42 19.03 15.81
C ASP A 528 -7.76 19.69 14.46
N PRO A 529 -8.17 18.89 13.45
CA PRO A 529 -8.54 19.42 12.15
C PRO A 529 -9.77 20.34 12.20
N GLU A 530 -10.68 20.15 13.16
CA GLU A 530 -11.87 20.99 13.32
C GLU A 530 -11.51 22.40 13.78
N GLU A 531 -10.54 22.53 14.69
CA GLU A 531 -10.04 23.84 15.12
C GLU A 531 -9.41 24.60 13.94
N LEU A 532 -8.61 23.92 13.13
CA LEU A 532 -8.01 24.51 11.93
C LEU A 532 -9.06 24.97 10.91
N VAL A 533 -10.11 24.17 10.68
CA VAL A 533 -11.19 24.54 9.75
C VAL A 533 -11.99 25.73 10.28
N LYS A 534 -12.28 25.76 11.58
CA LYS A 534 -12.96 26.89 12.23
C LYS A 534 -12.17 28.18 12.11
N GLU A 535 -10.85 28.12 12.26
CA GLU A 535 -9.98 29.28 12.21
C GLU A 535 -9.70 29.75 10.78
N TYR A 536 -9.36 28.82 9.87
CA TYR A 536 -8.81 29.16 8.56
C TYR A 536 -9.76 28.92 7.39
N GLY A 537 -10.83 28.15 7.59
CA GLY A 537 -11.71 27.66 6.54
C GLY A 537 -11.17 26.42 5.84
N ILE A 538 -12.10 25.61 5.35
CA ILE A 538 -11.84 24.29 4.77
C ILE A 538 -10.88 24.32 3.57
N ASP A 539 -11.12 25.21 2.61
CA ASP A 539 -10.33 25.32 1.39
C ASP A 539 -8.90 25.79 1.69
N THR A 540 -8.71 26.60 2.73
CA THR A 540 -7.37 27.00 3.19
C THR A 540 -6.57 25.81 3.68
N VAL A 541 -7.18 24.96 4.52
CA VAL A 541 -6.52 23.76 5.07
C VAL A 541 -6.17 22.80 3.94
N ARG A 542 -7.10 22.55 3.02
CA ARG A 542 -6.89 21.70 1.83
C ARG A 542 -5.72 22.21 0.99
N LEU A 543 -5.75 23.48 0.61
CA LEU A 543 -4.69 24.10 -0.21
C LEU A 543 -3.34 24.09 0.51
N TYR A 544 -3.30 24.33 1.82
CA TYR A 544 -2.06 24.27 2.58
C TYR A 544 -1.44 22.88 2.53
N ILE A 545 -2.21 21.82 2.78
CA ILE A 545 -1.70 20.45 2.78
C ILE A 545 -1.12 20.07 1.41
N LEU A 546 -1.81 20.44 0.33
CA LEU A 546 -1.34 20.19 -1.04
C LEU A 546 -0.14 21.04 -1.45
N PHE A 547 0.02 22.22 -0.84
CA PHE A 547 1.09 23.16 -1.17
C PHE A 547 2.36 22.95 -0.35
N ALA A 548 2.22 22.45 0.88
CA ALA A 548 3.30 22.40 1.87
C ALA A 548 4.50 21.56 1.43
N ALA A 549 4.24 20.42 0.78
CA ALA A 549 5.26 19.53 0.25
C ALA A 549 4.72 18.73 -0.96
N PRO A 550 5.61 18.17 -1.80
CA PRO A 550 5.24 17.08 -2.70
C PRO A 550 4.56 15.93 -1.94
N PRO A 551 3.64 15.18 -2.58
CA PRO A 551 2.83 14.18 -1.88
C PRO A 551 3.65 13.06 -1.24
N ASP A 552 4.80 12.70 -1.80
CA ASP A 552 5.71 11.64 -1.34
C ASP A 552 6.66 12.10 -0.20
N GLN A 553 6.64 13.38 0.15
CA GLN A 553 7.49 13.96 1.19
C GLN A 553 6.73 14.22 2.47
N ASP A 554 7.45 14.12 3.60
CA ASP A 554 6.87 14.45 4.90
C ASP A 554 6.56 15.94 5.01
N ILE A 555 5.39 16.25 5.56
CA ILE A 555 5.01 17.62 5.91
C ILE A 555 5.42 17.86 7.36
N LEU A 556 6.29 18.83 7.59
CA LEU A 556 6.60 19.33 8.93
C LEU A 556 5.61 20.44 9.28
N TRP A 557 4.59 20.11 10.06
CA TRP A 557 3.52 21.03 10.40
C TRP A 557 4.05 22.24 11.17
N ASP A 558 3.67 23.45 10.73
CA ASP A 558 4.06 24.71 11.38
C ASP A 558 5.57 24.96 11.51
N ALA A 559 6.41 24.26 10.71
CA ALA A 559 7.83 24.58 10.62
C ALA A 559 8.11 25.99 10.03
N LYS A 560 7.07 26.59 9.41
CA LYS A 560 7.05 27.96 8.89
C LYS A 560 5.74 28.61 9.32
N ASN A 561 5.78 29.43 10.37
CA ASN A 561 4.61 30.04 11.04
C ASN A 561 3.69 30.90 10.14
N ASP A 562 4.06 31.20 8.89
CA ASP A 562 3.30 32.07 7.96
C ASP A 562 2.77 31.33 6.71
N ALA A 563 2.96 30.01 6.63
CA ALA A 563 2.61 29.25 5.42
C ALA A 563 1.10 29.19 5.16
N VAL A 564 0.29 28.91 6.20
CA VAL A 564 -1.18 28.88 6.12
C VAL A 564 -1.74 30.28 5.78
N LEU A 565 -1.22 31.32 6.43
CA LEU A 565 -1.58 32.72 6.14
C LEU A 565 -1.19 33.14 4.72
N GLY A 566 -0.09 32.59 4.17
CA GLY A 566 0.27 32.72 2.75
C GLY A 566 -0.82 32.21 1.81
N VAL A 567 -1.38 31.03 2.10
CA VAL A 567 -2.48 30.42 1.33
C VAL A 567 -3.76 31.26 1.43
N GLN A 568 -4.11 31.76 2.62
CA GLN A 568 -5.26 32.66 2.78
C GLN A 568 -5.10 33.96 1.96
N ARG A 569 -3.91 34.59 2.01
CA ARG A 569 -3.64 35.79 1.20
C ARG A 569 -3.81 35.53 -0.29
N TRP A 570 -3.43 34.35 -0.77
CA TRP A 570 -3.66 33.96 -2.16
C TRP A 570 -5.16 33.77 -2.48
N GLN A 571 -5.92 33.11 -1.61
CA GLN A 571 -7.38 33.00 -1.76
C GLN A 571 -8.06 34.39 -1.83
N THR A 572 -7.71 35.31 -0.93
CA THR A 572 -8.23 36.68 -0.97
C THR A 572 -7.85 37.39 -2.28
N ARG A 573 -6.66 37.12 -2.84
CA ARG A 573 -6.25 37.67 -4.13
C ARG A 573 -7.15 37.17 -5.26
N VAL A 574 -7.39 35.86 -5.37
CA VAL A 574 -8.22 35.31 -6.45
C VAL A 574 -9.67 35.76 -6.33
N TRP A 575 -10.22 35.83 -5.10
CA TRP A 575 -11.52 36.43 -4.84
C TRP A 575 -11.61 37.87 -5.37
N THR A 576 -10.59 38.67 -5.06
CA THR A 576 -10.50 40.07 -5.51
C THR A 576 -10.42 40.21 -7.02
N LEU A 577 -9.81 39.27 -7.75
CA LEU A 577 -9.78 39.30 -9.22
C LEU A 577 -11.20 39.17 -9.79
N VAL A 578 -11.98 38.23 -9.24
CA VAL A 578 -13.35 37.96 -9.67
C VAL A 578 -14.25 39.14 -9.36
N THR A 579 -14.22 39.66 -8.13
CA THR A 579 -15.08 40.80 -7.76
C THR A 579 -14.74 42.05 -8.56
N LYS A 580 -13.46 42.34 -8.82
CA LYS A 580 -13.04 43.46 -9.68
C LYS A 580 -13.57 43.35 -11.11
N LEU A 581 -13.55 42.16 -11.70
CA LEU A 581 -14.10 41.94 -13.04
C LEU A 581 -15.61 42.19 -13.05
N ILE A 582 -16.33 41.64 -12.07
CA ILE A 582 -17.77 41.82 -11.91
C ILE A 582 -18.11 43.32 -11.75
N GLU A 583 -17.41 44.02 -10.85
CA GLU A 583 -17.60 45.47 -10.64
C GLU A 583 -17.34 46.27 -11.90
N ALA A 584 -16.25 45.98 -12.62
CA ALA A 584 -15.90 46.68 -13.85
C ALA A 584 -17.01 46.60 -14.89
N ARG A 585 -17.65 45.43 -15.04
CA ARG A 585 -18.66 45.17 -16.09
C ARG A 585 -20.09 45.42 -15.66
N THR A 586 -20.35 45.52 -14.36
CA THR A 586 -21.66 45.92 -13.82
C THR A 586 -21.81 47.45 -13.81
N SER A 587 -20.72 48.21 -13.88
CA SER A 587 -20.71 49.69 -13.86
C SER A 587 -21.33 50.40 -15.08
N GLY A 588 -21.91 49.66 -16.03
CA GLY A 588 -22.66 50.20 -17.18
C GLY A 588 -21.88 50.36 -18.49
N THR A 589 -20.56 50.21 -18.47
CA THR A 589 -19.74 50.24 -19.69
C THR A 589 -19.70 48.87 -20.37
N MET A 590 -20.15 48.80 -21.62
CA MET A 590 -20.10 47.55 -22.40
C MET A 590 -18.66 47.16 -22.75
N PRO A 591 -18.26 45.90 -22.53
CA PRO A 591 -16.94 45.41 -22.90
C PRO A 591 -16.82 45.37 -24.43
N ASN A 592 -15.70 45.84 -24.97
CA ASN A 592 -15.41 45.88 -26.41
C ASN A 592 -13.90 45.74 -26.63
N PRO A 593 -13.41 44.57 -27.08
CA PRO A 593 -11.99 44.32 -27.33
C PRO A 593 -11.32 45.30 -28.30
N GLU A 594 -12.07 45.97 -29.17
CA GLU A 594 -11.52 46.95 -30.12
C GLU A 594 -11.10 48.26 -29.47
N LEU A 595 -11.51 48.53 -28.23
CA LEU A 595 -11.07 49.70 -27.47
C LEU A 595 -9.65 49.54 -26.91
N LEU A 596 -9.07 48.34 -26.96
CA LEU A 596 -7.70 48.09 -26.52
C LEU A 596 -6.70 48.67 -27.51
N ASN A 597 -5.75 49.46 -27.02
CA ASN A 597 -4.64 49.95 -27.85
C ASN A 597 -3.65 48.83 -28.18
N LYS A 598 -2.68 49.09 -29.07
CA LYS A 598 -1.70 48.08 -29.51
C LYS A 598 -0.90 47.45 -28.36
N LYS A 599 -0.56 48.23 -27.32
CA LYS A 599 0.18 47.73 -26.16
C LYS A 599 -0.72 46.82 -25.30
N GLU A 600 -1.96 47.23 -25.08
CA GLU A 600 -2.95 46.45 -24.33
C GLU A 600 -3.30 45.15 -25.06
N LYS A 601 -3.50 45.16 -26.38
CA LYS A 601 -3.71 43.94 -27.18
C LYS A 601 -2.51 42.97 -27.05
N ALA A 602 -1.29 43.48 -27.00
CA ALA A 602 -0.10 42.66 -26.77
C ALA A 602 -0.04 42.09 -25.33
N GLU A 603 -0.46 42.85 -24.32
CA GLU A 603 -0.58 42.36 -22.93
C GLU A 603 -1.70 41.30 -22.79
N ALA A 604 -2.83 41.48 -23.47
CA ALA A 604 -3.91 40.49 -23.55
C ALA A 604 -3.42 39.18 -24.18
N ARG A 605 -2.66 39.26 -25.29
CA ARG A 605 -2.05 38.07 -25.92
C ARG A 605 -1.11 37.33 -24.96
N LYS A 606 -0.31 38.04 -24.17
CA LYS A 606 0.55 37.44 -23.14
C LYS A 606 -0.27 36.71 -22.07
N ILE A 607 -1.41 37.25 -21.65
CA ILE A 607 -2.31 36.57 -20.71
C ILE A 607 -2.80 35.24 -21.31
N TRP A 608 -3.18 35.24 -22.60
CA TRP A 608 -3.56 34.00 -23.30
C TRP A 608 -2.41 32.99 -23.40
N GLU A 609 -1.19 33.42 -23.71
CA GLU A 609 0.01 32.55 -23.73
C GLU A 609 0.25 31.92 -22.35
N GLN A 610 0.21 32.74 -21.29
CA GLN A 610 0.44 32.27 -19.92
C GLN A 610 -0.67 31.36 -19.41
N LYS A 611 -1.93 31.62 -19.76
CA LYS A 611 -3.04 30.72 -19.49
C LYS A 611 -2.78 29.34 -20.10
N ASN A 612 -2.42 29.27 -21.38
CA ASN A 612 -2.18 28.00 -22.07
C ASN A 612 -0.98 27.23 -21.51
N LEU A 613 0.12 27.92 -21.19
CA LEU A 613 1.27 27.32 -20.51
C LEU A 613 0.85 26.72 -19.15
N VAL A 614 0.10 27.47 -18.36
CA VAL A 614 -0.38 27.02 -17.04
C VAL A 614 -1.35 25.84 -17.17
N ILE A 615 -2.25 25.83 -18.15
CA ILE A 615 -3.10 24.66 -18.44
C ILE A 615 -2.22 23.45 -18.72
N SER A 616 -1.22 23.58 -19.59
CA SER A 616 -0.31 22.47 -19.93
C SER A 616 0.42 21.93 -18.70
N GLU A 617 1.10 22.80 -17.94
CA GLU A 617 1.93 22.39 -16.79
C GLU A 617 1.08 21.81 -15.66
N VAL A 618 -0.05 22.45 -15.30
CA VAL A 618 -0.91 21.94 -14.23
C VAL A 618 -1.58 20.62 -14.62
N THR A 619 -2.01 20.47 -15.88
CA THR A 619 -2.58 19.19 -16.35
C THR A 619 -1.56 18.06 -16.23
N GLU A 620 -0.31 18.32 -16.60
CA GLU A 620 0.78 17.36 -16.43
C GLU A 620 1.02 17.00 -14.96
N TYR A 621 1.07 18.01 -14.07
CA TYR A 621 1.21 17.77 -12.64
C TYR A 621 0.06 16.99 -12.01
N PHE A 622 -1.17 17.14 -12.50
CA PHE A 622 -2.31 16.38 -11.98
C PHE A 622 -2.31 14.92 -12.44
N ILE A 623 -1.98 14.67 -13.71
CA ILE A 623 -2.18 13.36 -14.34
C ILE A 623 -0.94 12.47 -14.24
N LYS A 624 0.26 13.05 -14.35
CA LYS A 624 1.52 12.29 -14.39
C LYS A 624 2.25 12.31 -13.06
N ASP A 625 2.58 13.50 -12.57
CA ASP A 625 3.55 13.63 -11.48
C ASP A 625 2.90 13.69 -10.09
N HIS A 626 1.59 13.99 -10.05
CA HIS A 626 0.83 14.27 -8.84
C HIS A 626 1.44 15.39 -7.96
N LEU A 627 2.14 16.35 -8.59
CA LEU A 627 2.82 17.46 -7.91
C LEU A 627 1.89 18.66 -7.67
N PHE A 628 0.96 18.53 -6.72
CA PHE A 628 -0.03 19.59 -6.42
C PHE A 628 0.60 20.89 -5.92
N ASN A 629 1.73 20.82 -5.20
CA ASN A 629 2.47 21.98 -4.77
C ASN A 629 2.99 22.80 -5.96
N ALA A 630 3.47 22.12 -7.01
CA ALA A 630 3.89 22.75 -8.26
C ALA A 630 2.69 23.30 -9.03
N ALA A 631 1.57 22.56 -9.08
CA ALA A 631 0.33 23.04 -9.68
C ALA A 631 -0.18 24.34 -9.03
N ILE A 632 -0.28 24.38 -7.70
CA ILE A 632 -0.69 25.57 -6.94
C ILE A 632 0.27 26.73 -7.21
N SER A 633 1.58 26.48 -7.27
CA SER A 633 2.57 27.51 -7.61
C SER A 633 2.34 28.14 -8.99
N ARG A 634 1.87 27.34 -9.97
CA ARG A 634 1.52 27.83 -11.31
C ARG A 634 0.24 28.64 -11.32
N LEU A 635 -0.78 28.20 -10.59
CA LEU A 635 -2.02 28.96 -10.41
C LEU A 635 -1.77 30.30 -9.68
N MET A 636 -0.90 30.30 -8.67
CA MET A 636 -0.42 31.53 -8.02
C MET A 636 0.25 32.48 -9.02
N SER A 637 1.10 31.95 -9.89
CA SER A 637 1.77 32.73 -10.94
C SER A 637 0.77 33.36 -11.91
N LEU A 638 -0.21 32.59 -12.40
CA LEU A 638 -1.29 33.12 -13.25
C LEU A 638 -2.10 34.21 -12.54
N SER A 639 -2.48 33.98 -11.28
CA SER A 639 -3.22 34.97 -10.49
C SER A 639 -2.44 36.28 -10.29
N ASN A 640 -1.10 36.23 -10.19
CA ASN A 640 -0.26 37.42 -10.08
C ASN A 640 -0.26 38.23 -11.38
N ILE A 641 -0.21 37.55 -12.53
CA ILE A 641 -0.28 38.18 -13.85
C ILE A 641 -1.64 38.89 -14.01
N LEU A 642 -2.73 38.20 -13.69
CA LEU A 642 -4.08 38.77 -13.73
C LEU A 642 -4.25 39.93 -12.72
N HIS A 643 -3.58 39.88 -11.57
CA HIS A 643 -3.64 40.96 -10.59
C HIS A 643 -2.98 42.26 -11.06
N GLN A 644 -1.96 42.14 -11.91
CA GLN A 644 -1.23 43.28 -12.47
C GLN A 644 -1.90 43.90 -13.70
N ALA A 645 -2.97 43.28 -14.22
CA ALA A 645 -3.65 43.76 -15.41
C ALA A 645 -4.27 45.16 -15.18
N PRO A 646 -4.06 46.12 -16.10
CA PRO A 646 -4.65 47.44 -15.98
C PRO A 646 -6.16 47.39 -16.25
N ARG A 647 -6.88 48.41 -15.75
CA ARG A 647 -8.35 48.49 -15.85
C ARG A 647 -8.91 48.28 -17.28
N PRO A 648 -8.30 48.80 -18.36
CA PRO A 648 -8.79 48.53 -19.72
C PRO A 648 -8.79 47.04 -20.08
N LEU A 649 -7.79 46.26 -19.67
CA LEU A 649 -7.78 44.81 -19.90
C LEU A 649 -8.87 44.11 -19.10
N ILE A 650 -9.03 44.44 -17.82
CA ILE A 650 -10.07 43.87 -16.97
C ILE A 650 -11.46 44.10 -17.60
N LEU A 651 -11.70 45.30 -18.12
CA LEU A 651 -12.99 45.65 -18.70
C LEU A 651 -13.20 45.04 -20.09
N HIS A 652 -12.22 45.10 -20.98
CA HIS A 652 -12.42 44.90 -22.42
C HIS A 652 -11.75 43.64 -23.01
N SER A 653 -10.84 42.96 -22.30
CA SER A 653 -10.14 41.77 -22.83
C SER A 653 -10.93 40.49 -22.60
N ALA A 654 -11.12 39.71 -23.67
CA ALA A 654 -11.68 38.37 -23.60
C ALA A 654 -10.65 37.38 -23.01
N GLU A 655 -9.36 37.59 -23.29
CA GLU A 655 -8.25 36.78 -22.77
C GLU A 655 -8.14 36.87 -21.25
N TYR A 656 -8.38 38.05 -20.68
CA TYR A 656 -8.43 38.24 -19.23
C TYR A 656 -9.59 37.46 -18.58
N GLU A 657 -10.80 37.60 -19.13
CA GLU A 657 -11.98 36.88 -18.66
C GLU A 657 -11.78 35.36 -18.74
N ASP A 658 -11.28 34.89 -19.88
CA ASP A 658 -11.04 33.48 -20.12
C ASP A 658 -9.99 32.91 -19.17
N ALA A 659 -8.87 33.61 -18.98
CA ALA A 659 -7.83 33.19 -18.05
C ALA A 659 -8.32 33.17 -16.59
N LEU A 660 -9.18 34.11 -16.19
CA LEU A 660 -9.75 34.13 -14.84
C LEU A 660 -10.79 33.01 -14.64
N ALA A 661 -11.64 32.75 -15.62
CA ALA A 661 -12.58 31.63 -15.61
C ALA A 661 -11.84 30.28 -15.56
N THR A 662 -10.81 30.13 -16.40
CA THR A 662 -9.91 28.96 -16.42
C THR A 662 -9.24 28.75 -15.07
N LEU A 663 -8.72 29.82 -14.44
CA LEU A 663 -8.13 29.76 -13.11
C LEU A 663 -9.14 29.24 -12.07
N CYS A 664 -10.40 29.68 -12.13
CA CYS A 664 -11.45 29.16 -11.24
C CYS A 664 -11.68 27.66 -11.42
N ILE A 665 -11.77 27.18 -12.67
CA ILE A 665 -11.95 25.75 -12.97
C ILE A 665 -10.77 24.93 -12.44
N MET A 666 -9.54 25.40 -12.63
CA MET A 666 -8.33 24.67 -12.22
C MET A 666 -8.09 24.69 -10.70
N ILE A 667 -8.63 25.69 -9.99
CA ILE A 667 -8.64 25.72 -8.52
C ILE A 667 -9.66 24.74 -7.95
N ALA A 668 -10.78 24.50 -8.65
CA ALA A 668 -11.94 23.78 -8.13
C ALA A 668 -11.65 22.39 -7.53
N PRO A 669 -10.77 21.53 -8.08
CA PRO A 669 -10.45 20.28 -7.43
C PRO A 669 -9.87 20.49 -6.01
N MET A 670 -9.00 21.49 -5.85
CA MET A 670 -8.24 21.72 -4.62
C MET A 670 -9.01 22.56 -3.59
N ALA A 671 -9.75 23.57 -4.05
CA ALA A 671 -10.54 24.47 -3.23
C ALA A 671 -11.95 24.65 -3.85
N PRO A 672 -12.82 23.63 -3.71
CA PRO A 672 -14.10 23.60 -4.42
C PRO A 672 -15.08 24.66 -3.94
N HIS A 673 -15.05 25.06 -2.66
CA HIS A 673 -16.04 25.98 -2.09
C HIS A 673 -15.84 27.40 -2.64
N ILE A 674 -14.61 27.93 -2.55
CA ILE A 674 -14.27 29.24 -3.09
C ILE A 674 -14.39 29.26 -4.61
N ALA A 675 -14.00 28.18 -5.30
CA ALA A 675 -14.11 28.08 -6.75
C ALA A 675 -15.58 28.11 -7.20
N SER A 676 -16.48 27.43 -6.49
CA SER A 676 -17.91 27.40 -6.81
C SER A 676 -18.55 28.78 -6.64
N GLU A 677 -18.22 29.48 -5.55
CA GLU A 677 -18.74 30.83 -5.30
C GLU A 677 -18.19 31.85 -6.33
N MET A 678 -16.89 31.81 -6.62
CA MET A 678 -16.27 32.63 -7.67
C MET A 678 -16.90 32.36 -9.03
N TRP A 679 -17.09 31.09 -9.39
CA TRP A 679 -17.72 30.70 -10.65
C TRP A 679 -19.17 31.18 -10.73
N LYS A 680 -19.94 31.05 -9.65
CA LYS A 680 -21.32 31.54 -9.58
C LYS A 680 -21.36 33.06 -9.81
N GLY A 681 -20.46 33.82 -9.19
CA GLY A 681 -20.33 35.27 -9.42
C GLY A 681 -20.05 35.60 -10.89
N LEU A 682 -19.06 34.92 -11.50
CA LEU A 682 -18.74 35.09 -12.92
C LEU A 682 -19.92 34.71 -13.83
N ALA A 683 -20.64 33.63 -13.52
CA ALA A 683 -21.80 33.18 -14.27
C ALA A 683 -22.94 34.21 -14.25
N HIS A 684 -23.15 34.92 -13.14
CA HIS A 684 -24.18 35.97 -13.02
C HIS A 684 -23.78 37.30 -13.66
N MET A 685 -22.48 37.52 -13.88
CA MET A 685 -21.99 38.73 -14.52
C MET A 685 -22.62 38.92 -15.91
N HIS A 686 -23.19 40.09 -16.17
CA HIS A 686 -23.67 40.44 -17.51
C HIS A 686 -22.50 40.75 -18.45
N ASN A 687 -22.74 40.73 -19.76
CA ASN A 687 -21.75 41.11 -20.77
C ASN A 687 -20.45 40.27 -20.71
N LYS A 688 -20.59 38.95 -20.64
CA LYS A 688 -19.49 38.00 -20.80
C LYS A 688 -19.01 38.01 -22.27
N LEU A 689 -17.70 38.00 -22.49
CA LEU A 689 -17.09 37.93 -23.81
C LEU A 689 -16.85 36.48 -24.23
N CYS A 690 -16.61 35.58 -23.29
CA CYS A 690 -16.29 34.18 -23.55
C CYS A 690 -17.57 33.34 -23.67
N THR A 691 -17.71 32.60 -24.77
CA THR A 691 -18.90 31.77 -25.06
C THR A 691 -18.66 30.27 -24.93
N HIS A 692 -17.41 29.83 -24.80
CA HIS A 692 -17.05 28.40 -24.80
C HIS A 692 -17.19 27.75 -23.41
N HIS A 693 -17.27 28.54 -22.33
CA HIS A 693 -17.57 28.07 -20.99
C HIS A 693 -19.07 27.81 -20.84
N ASN A 694 -19.45 26.74 -20.13
CA ASN A 694 -20.85 26.47 -19.84
C ASN A 694 -21.29 27.24 -18.59
N TRP A 695 -21.58 28.53 -18.75
CA TRP A 695 -21.96 29.42 -17.65
C TRP A 695 -23.25 29.02 -16.91
N GLY A 696 -24.05 28.11 -17.48
CA GLY A 696 -25.27 27.60 -16.85
C GLY A 696 -25.04 26.47 -15.85
N THR A 697 -23.85 25.87 -15.83
CA THR A 697 -23.50 24.75 -14.94
C THR A 697 -22.52 25.16 -13.85
N ASP A 698 -22.50 24.38 -12.78
CA ASP A 698 -21.54 24.54 -11.67
C ASP A 698 -20.09 24.33 -12.14
N VAL A 699 -19.12 24.88 -11.39
CA VAL A 699 -17.69 24.81 -11.71
C VAL A 699 -17.20 23.36 -11.80
N LEU A 700 -17.70 22.46 -10.95
CA LEU A 700 -17.29 21.05 -10.91
C LEU A 700 -17.86 20.24 -12.08
N HIS A 701 -18.86 20.77 -12.77
CA HIS A 701 -19.41 20.20 -14.00
C HIS A 701 -18.76 20.77 -15.26
N GLN A 702 -17.82 21.71 -15.14
CA GLN A 702 -17.05 22.18 -16.29
C GLN A 702 -16.09 21.10 -16.77
N SER A 703 -15.87 21.06 -18.08
CA SER A 703 -14.77 20.27 -18.62
C SER A 703 -13.43 20.87 -18.19
N TRP A 704 -12.46 20.00 -17.92
CA TRP A 704 -11.09 20.46 -17.66
C TRP A 704 -10.57 21.31 -18.84
N PRO A 705 -9.93 22.47 -18.59
CA PRO A 705 -9.46 23.34 -19.67
C PRO A 705 -8.44 22.64 -20.56
N LYS A 706 -8.50 22.90 -21.87
CA LYS A 706 -7.55 22.37 -22.85
C LYS A 706 -6.65 23.47 -23.36
N VAL A 707 -5.41 23.10 -23.67
CA VAL A 707 -4.48 23.99 -24.36
C VAL A 707 -5.06 24.33 -25.73
N ASP A 708 -5.09 25.61 -26.05
CA ASP A 708 -5.53 26.12 -27.34
C ASP A 708 -4.63 25.56 -28.46
N PRO A 709 -5.18 24.92 -29.50
CA PRO A 709 -4.39 24.45 -30.63
C PRO A 709 -3.54 25.52 -31.29
N GLU A 710 -3.97 26.79 -31.30
CA GLU A 710 -3.16 27.90 -31.84
C GLU A 710 -1.89 28.14 -31.01
N TYR A 711 -1.95 27.94 -29.69
CA TYR A 711 -0.77 28.00 -28.82
C TYR A 711 0.23 26.90 -29.15
N LEU A 712 -0.26 25.70 -29.50
CA LEU A 712 0.59 24.58 -29.92
C LEU A 712 1.20 24.77 -31.32
N GLN A 713 0.56 25.59 -32.17
CA GLN A 713 1.04 25.92 -33.52
C GLN A 713 2.00 27.11 -33.53
N ALA A 714 1.96 27.98 -32.52
CA ALA A 714 2.98 28.99 -32.32
C ALA A 714 4.30 28.29 -32.00
N ALA A 715 5.30 28.45 -32.87
CA ALA A 715 6.64 27.91 -32.66
C ALA A 715 7.33 28.69 -31.52
N ASP A 716 6.94 28.44 -30.28
CA ASP A 716 7.70 28.87 -29.11
C ASP A 716 9.03 28.11 -29.15
N VAL A 717 10.10 28.83 -29.49
CA VAL A 717 11.46 28.30 -29.48
C VAL A 717 12.14 28.71 -28.17
N VAL A 718 12.74 27.73 -27.50
CA VAL A 718 13.61 27.93 -26.35
C VAL A 718 15.03 28.15 -26.85
N GLU A 719 15.67 29.21 -26.36
CA GLU A 719 17.08 29.48 -26.64
C GLU A 719 17.96 28.56 -25.78
N MET A 720 18.41 27.44 -26.35
CA MET A 720 19.21 26.41 -25.69
C MET A 720 20.71 26.76 -25.75
N SER A 721 21.37 26.89 -24.61
CA SER A 721 22.81 27.14 -24.54
C SER A 721 23.60 25.84 -24.76
N VAL A 722 24.58 25.84 -25.67
CA VAL A 722 25.38 24.65 -26.01
C VAL A 722 26.80 24.79 -25.46
N LEU A 723 27.22 23.82 -24.65
CA LEU A 723 28.57 23.71 -24.12
C LEU A 723 29.29 22.50 -24.74
N ILE A 724 30.60 22.63 -24.96
CA ILE A 724 31.47 21.53 -25.38
C ILE A 724 32.68 21.50 -24.44
N ASN A 725 32.91 20.36 -23.78
CA ASN A 725 33.91 20.21 -22.72
C ASN A 725 33.81 21.34 -21.67
N ASN A 726 32.56 21.61 -21.22
CA ASN A 726 32.20 22.67 -20.27
C ASN A 726 32.46 24.12 -20.73
N LYS A 727 32.83 24.35 -22.00
CA LYS A 727 33.01 25.70 -22.56
C LYS A 727 31.80 26.09 -23.38
N ALA A 728 31.28 27.30 -23.18
CA ALA A 728 30.15 27.81 -23.96
C ALA A 728 30.55 28.02 -25.43
N CYS A 729 29.82 27.38 -26.35
CA CYS A 729 30.09 27.44 -27.79
C CYS A 729 29.06 28.25 -28.56
N GLY A 730 27.89 28.53 -27.98
CA GLY A 730 26.83 29.32 -28.59
C GLY A 730 25.45 28.86 -28.14
N LYS A 731 24.42 29.20 -28.92
CA LYS A 731 23.02 28.89 -28.60
C LYS A 731 22.28 28.36 -29.83
N VAL A 732 21.29 27.51 -29.62
CA VAL A 732 20.42 26.92 -30.64
C VAL A 732 18.96 27.12 -30.23
N PHE A 733 18.10 27.48 -31.17
CA PHE A 733 16.67 27.59 -30.93
C PHE A 733 16.02 26.22 -31.11
N VAL A 734 15.42 25.68 -30.05
CA VAL A 734 14.73 24.39 -30.06
C VAL A 734 13.24 24.60 -29.79
N PRO A 735 12.32 23.86 -30.41
CA PRO A 735 10.91 23.93 -30.04
C PRO A 735 10.71 23.71 -28.54
N HIS A 736 9.85 24.49 -27.89
CA HIS A 736 9.60 24.43 -26.45
C HIS A 736 9.18 23.03 -25.99
N GLN A 737 8.41 22.32 -26.82
CA GLN A 737 8.01 20.93 -26.58
C GLN A 737 9.21 19.98 -26.57
N ALA A 738 10.20 20.21 -27.45
CA ALA A 738 11.42 19.43 -27.51
C ALA A 738 12.40 19.80 -26.37
N ALA A 739 12.35 21.02 -25.83
CA ALA A 739 13.37 21.57 -24.93
C ALA A 739 13.66 20.77 -23.65
N ARG A 740 12.74 19.88 -23.23
CA ARG A 740 12.90 18.97 -22.08
C ARG A 740 13.20 17.52 -22.48
N ASN A 741 13.10 17.18 -23.76
CA ASN A 741 13.40 15.85 -24.29
C ASN A 741 14.88 15.78 -24.69
N PHE A 742 15.63 14.88 -24.05
CA PHE A 742 17.06 14.75 -24.30
C PHE A 742 17.36 14.33 -25.74
N GLU A 743 16.68 13.30 -26.24
CA GLU A 743 16.90 12.74 -27.58
C GLU A 743 16.62 13.79 -28.66
N GLU A 744 15.50 14.51 -28.55
CA GLU A 744 15.11 15.54 -29.52
C GLU A 744 16.07 16.75 -29.50
N VAL A 745 16.42 17.28 -28.31
CA VAL A 745 17.40 18.39 -28.22
C VAL A 745 18.76 17.97 -28.73
N HIS A 746 19.19 16.75 -28.41
CA HIS A 746 20.47 16.22 -28.85
C HIS A 746 20.56 16.17 -30.39
N GLU A 747 19.52 15.66 -31.05
CA GLU A 747 19.46 15.61 -32.51
C GLU A 747 19.40 17.01 -33.14
N LEU A 748 18.55 17.90 -32.62
CA LEU A 748 18.43 19.28 -33.11
C LEU A 748 19.75 20.06 -33.00
N VAL A 749 20.50 19.87 -31.92
CA VAL A 749 21.81 20.52 -31.75
C VAL A 749 22.84 19.94 -32.71
N LEU A 750 22.86 18.63 -32.95
CA LEU A 750 23.77 18.01 -33.93
C LEU A 750 23.51 18.48 -35.37
N GLN A 751 22.24 18.71 -35.72
CA GLN A 751 21.83 19.18 -37.04
C GLN A 751 21.98 20.71 -37.21
N SER A 752 22.18 21.46 -36.13
CA SER A 752 22.40 22.91 -36.18
C SER A 752 23.76 23.29 -36.78
N GLU A 753 23.91 24.53 -37.26
CA GLU A 753 25.19 25.07 -37.73
C GLU A 753 26.31 24.93 -36.67
N LEU A 754 25.95 25.06 -35.39
CA LEU A 754 26.89 24.92 -34.28
C LEU A 754 27.35 23.46 -34.12
N GLY A 755 26.43 22.51 -34.20
CA GLY A 755 26.73 21.08 -34.17
C GLY A 755 27.57 20.63 -35.35
N ILE A 756 27.21 21.07 -36.55
CA ILE A 756 27.98 20.83 -37.78
C ILE A 756 29.42 21.36 -37.61
N LYS A 757 29.57 22.59 -37.09
CA LYS A 757 30.89 23.22 -36.94
C LYS A 757 31.77 22.59 -35.85
N HIS A 758 31.17 22.20 -34.73
CA HIS A 758 31.93 21.86 -33.52
C HIS A 758 31.86 20.40 -33.09
N LEU A 759 30.87 19.64 -33.54
CA LEU A 759 30.63 18.24 -33.13
C LEU A 759 30.75 17.25 -34.30
N GLN A 760 30.55 17.69 -35.55
CA GLN A 760 30.65 16.80 -36.72
C GLN A 760 32.06 16.20 -36.85
N GLY A 761 32.11 14.87 -37.02
CA GLY A 761 33.36 14.12 -37.13
C GLY A 761 34.12 13.91 -35.83
N ARG A 762 33.61 14.40 -34.68
CA ARG A 762 34.19 14.16 -33.36
C ARG A 762 33.48 13.01 -32.64
N THR A 763 34.23 12.27 -31.83
CA THR A 763 33.66 11.22 -30.97
C THR A 763 33.07 11.84 -29.71
N ILE A 764 31.73 11.86 -29.60
CA ILE A 764 30.99 12.29 -28.41
C ILE A 764 30.99 11.15 -27.40
N LYS A 765 31.63 11.34 -26.24
CA LYS A 765 31.66 10.35 -25.16
C LYS A 765 30.39 10.37 -24.33
N LYS A 766 29.82 11.57 -24.11
CA LYS A 766 28.60 11.77 -23.31
C LYS A 766 27.97 13.13 -23.60
N ALA A 767 26.66 13.25 -23.47
CA ALA A 767 25.94 14.51 -23.52
C ALA A 767 24.98 14.63 -22.32
N PHE A 768 24.75 15.85 -21.84
CA PHE A 768 23.90 16.13 -20.68
C PHE A 768 22.98 17.31 -20.98
N LEU A 769 21.67 17.08 -20.91
CA LEU A 769 20.67 18.14 -20.90
C LEU A 769 20.38 18.54 -19.45
N SER A 770 20.43 19.84 -19.16
CA SER A 770 20.16 20.36 -17.82
C SER A 770 18.65 20.28 -17.53
N PRO A 771 18.24 19.70 -16.39
CA PRO A 771 16.82 19.62 -16.01
C PRO A 771 16.29 20.95 -15.46
N ARG A 772 17.15 21.94 -15.21
CA ARG A 772 16.79 23.21 -14.54
C ARG A 772 16.99 24.44 -15.40
N THR A 773 17.81 24.35 -16.45
CA THR A 773 18.18 25.46 -17.32
C THR A 773 18.18 25.00 -18.77
N ALA A 774 17.87 25.90 -19.71
CA ALA A 774 17.95 25.61 -21.15
C ALA A 774 19.41 25.49 -21.60
N LEU A 775 20.04 24.36 -21.27
CA LEU A 775 21.44 24.09 -21.53
C LEU A 775 21.69 22.61 -21.84
N ILE A 776 22.47 22.34 -22.89
CA ILE A 776 23.02 21.01 -23.18
C ILE A 776 24.55 21.08 -23.26
N ASN A 777 25.23 20.09 -22.69
CA ASN A 777 26.68 20.01 -22.64
C ASN A 777 27.20 18.69 -23.26
N PHE A 778 28.09 18.79 -24.23
CA PHE A 778 28.71 17.67 -24.92
C PHE A 778 30.15 17.46 -24.44
N LEU A 779 30.47 16.24 -24.01
CA LEU A 779 31.83 15.81 -23.73
C LEU A 779 32.38 15.09 -24.95
N VAL A 780 33.35 15.72 -25.63
CA VAL A 780 34.00 15.18 -26.83
C VAL A 780 35.43 14.79 -26.52
N GLN A 781 35.92 13.73 -27.16
CA GLN A 781 37.33 13.39 -27.14
C GLN A 781 38.12 14.48 -27.88
N GLU A 782 39.13 15.06 -27.22
CA GLU A 782 39.99 16.08 -27.83
C GLU A 782 40.74 15.58 -29.07
#